data_AF-A0A961APY9-F1
#
_entry.id   AF-A0A961APY9-F1
#
_cell.length_a   1.000
_cell.length_b   1.000
_cell.length_c   1.000
_cell.angle_alpha   90.00
_cell.angle_beta   90.00
_cell.angle_gamma   90.00
#
_symmetry.space_group_name_H-M   'P 1'
#
loop_
_entity.id
_entity.type
_entity.pdbx_description
1 polymer ?
#
loop_
_entity_poly.entity_id
_entity_poly.type
_entity_poly.pdbx_seq_one_letter_code
_entity_poly.pdbx_strand_id
1 'polypeptide(L)'
;MANVFPPVKSTSCLILSLSLFSGIGISSDHPEKGDDMPRRPATESLDELRSRETFERQLAHTRRLIAWHHAKITETEDDGDRDDMEDALEVLEYAERLLESTGAGGLSDADVFSLNTRVDRMLDSVEYPIDKIEVDPWRMFQSIYLGQAFGHATPRMKPEDLSRPIGRRQAEKESAYLFDPKSDHFYTASELACMTPDSVARLDIHPDHPAWLTRDAIEKNRASRLADFRQKHLRGITAEAIRDGDLEPGEPYSFGDSQRVLFLDEVYLNASSPKCRAKDPFGIEWKLKWADETQVEPVASALYLLAGARQTDFNYIKGTGIDEMVLILNDPDPDKRKKDKDDERYPYSYENFNQAMLDFYAIDVGVFVLDRGTVTEENIDRILRHLPPGAKSKYRKEKLIGREWLTFKQTLLELRPKGYIRRVDGARMSDLAADHDRVARGSFLFDLWIANRDAKDNNNKSYFIKEDDRIVDYHEGHHDLGLSLGPLLQSGVLNAVPTGTDFARKGLLGRKWRFPIGLIFKPDAWLNATWSDMKWMADRIVPIREREVREAVATTKWPDFSQEALFYKLRARQYRIAEMYGITDQFDGAPPTSPSIGISLADTAEIDRVERAYELPEGSLKDELALRGWQPGYRENLVLDGEIASCQDSALIATLVAHRYPSGLSERYNRGRKGTPPDCSAR
;
A
#
# COMPACT_ATOMS: atom_id res chain seq x y z
N MET A 1 -43.20 -2.08 -19.63
CA MET A 1 -42.47 -0.80 -19.56
C MET A 1 -41.05 -1.07 -20.02
N ALA A 2 -40.69 -0.51 -21.16
CA ALA A 2 -39.44 -0.81 -21.86
C ALA A 2 -38.26 -0.13 -21.16
N ASN A 3 -37.28 -0.90 -20.70
CA ASN A 3 -36.01 -0.40 -20.20
C ASN A 3 -35.08 -0.17 -21.39
N VAL A 4 -34.94 1.11 -21.76
CA VAL A 4 -33.91 1.59 -22.66
C VAL A 4 -32.62 1.69 -21.87
N PHE A 5 -31.70 0.75 -22.08
CA PHE A 5 -30.30 0.95 -21.70
C PHE A 5 -29.67 1.92 -22.71
N PRO A 6 -28.87 2.91 -22.25
CA PRO A 6 -28.18 3.79 -23.18
C PRO A 6 -27.14 3.00 -23.99
N PRO A 7 -26.91 3.33 -25.26
CA PRO A 7 -25.91 2.67 -26.09
C PRO A 7 -24.51 3.02 -25.56
N VAL A 8 -23.75 1.99 -25.19
CA VAL A 8 -22.32 2.11 -24.88
C VAL A 8 -21.59 2.44 -26.18
N LYS A 9 -21.38 3.74 -26.43
CA LYS A 9 -20.50 4.22 -27.49
C LYS A 9 -19.07 4.13 -26.98
N SER A 10 -18.28 3.18 -27.50
CA SER A 10 -16.84 3.31 -27.82
C SER A 10 -16.12 1.97 -27.70
N THR A 11 -15.98 1.28 -28.84
CA THR A 11 -14.99 0.20 -29.04
C THR A 11 -13.55 0.77 -29.12
N SER A 12 -13.39 2.09 -29.23
CA SER A 12 -12.11 2.77 -29.38
C SER A 12 -11.32 2.94 -28.07
N CYS A 13 -11.98 2.87 -26.90
CA CYS A 13 -11.28 2.75 -25.61
C CYS A 13 -10.56 1.41 -25.43
N LEU A 14 -10.97 0.38 -26.18
CA LEU A 14 -10.54 -1.01 -26.00
C LEU A 14 -9.10 -1.25 -26.49
N ILE A 15 -8.71 -0.62 -27.61
CA ILE A 15 -7.35 -0.71 -28.17
C ILE A 15 -6.36 0.09 -27.31
N LEU A 16 -6.79 1.24 -26.79
CA LEU A 16 -6.00 2.08 -25.87
C LEU A 16 -5.72 1.39 -24.52
N SER A 17 -6.66 0.59 -24.02
CA SER A 17 -6.50 -0.17 -22.77
C SER A 17 -5.41 -1.24 -22.90
N LEU A 18 -5.39 -2.01 -24.00
CA LEU A 18 -4.37 -3.04 -24.23
C LEU A 18 -2.99 -2.43 -24.55
N SER A 19 -2.92 -1.28 -25.21
CA SER A 19 -1.65 -0.57 -25.44
C SER A 19 -1.09 0.12 -24.18
N LEU A 20 -1.92 0.46 -23.19
CA LEU A 20 -1.46 0.93 -21.88
C LEU A 20 -0.77 -0.19 -21.08
N PHE A 21 -1.11 -1.45 -21.34
CA PHE A 21 -0.45 -2.61 -20.74
C PHE A 21 0.78 -3.11 -21.52
N SER A 22 0.90 -2.81 -22.82
CA SER A 22 2.14 -3.09 -23.58
C SER A 22 3.33 -2.22 -23.17
N GLY A 23 3.09 -1.15 -22.39
CA GLY A 23 4.13 -0.33 -21.76
C GLY A 23 4.63 -0.87 -20.41
N ILE A 24 4.04 -1.97 -19.90
CA ILE A 24 4.70 -2.78 -18.87
C ILE A 24 5.86 -3.48 -19.59
N GLY A 25 6.99 -2.79 -19.69
CA GLY A 25 8.20 -3.33 -20.28
C GLY A 25 8.55 -4.64 -19.58
N ILE A 26 8.32 -5.75 -20.27
CA ILE A 26 8.91 -7.03 -19.96
C ILE A 26 10.38 -6.87 -20.31
N SER A 27 11.17 -6.31 -19.40
CA SER A 27 12.63 -6.33 -19.51
C SER A 27 13.05 -7.80 -19.45
N SER A 28 13.58 -8.31 -20.56
CA SER A 28 14.04 -9.70 -20.68
C SER A 28 15.39 -9.94 -20.03
N ASP A 29 16.09 -8.90 -19.58
CA ASP A 29 17.52 -8.97 -19.31
C ASP A 29 17.83 -9.05 -17.82
N HIS A 30 17.17 -9.96 -17.10
CA HIS A 30 17.81 -10.57 -15.95
C HIS A 30 18.56 -11.80 -16.46
N PRO A 31 19.83 -12.00 -16.06
CA PRO A 31 20.54 -13.23 -16.38
C PRO A 31 19.63 -14.39 -15.98
N GLU A 32 19.50 -15.40 -16.85
CA GLU A 32 18.82 -16.65 -16.54
C GLU A 32 19.39 -17.15 -15.20
N LYS A 33 18.70 -16.88 -14.08
CA LYS A 33 19.05 -17.42 -12.77
C LYS A 33 19.07 -18.93 -13.00
N GLY A 34 20.28 -19.49 -13.02
CA GLY A 34 20.56 -20.75 -13.68
C GLY A 34 19.58 -21.85 -13.30
N ASP A 35 19.24 -22.68 -14.28
CA ASP A 35 18.39 -23.88 -14.18
C ASP A 35 18.85 -24.92 -13.12
N ASP A 36 19.86 -24.59 -12.32
CA ASP A 36 20.55 -25.46 -11.35
C ASP A 36 20.16 -25.21 -9.88
N MET A 37 19.35 -24.20 -9.56
CA MET A 37 18.89 -24.03 -8.16
C MET A 37 17.95 -25.18 -7.77
N PRO A 38 18.24 -25.94 -6.69
CA PRO A 38 17.37 -27.02 -6.26
C PRO A 38 15.99 -26.50 -5.91
N ARG A 39 14.96 -26.89 -6.68
CA ARG A 39 13.57 -26.56 -6.36
C ARG A 39 12.90 -27.68 -5.59
N ARG A 40 12.15 -27.33 -4.56
CA ARG A 40 11.25 -28.30 -3.91
C ARG A 40 10.12 -28.70 -4.86
N PRO A 41 9.62 -29.95 -4.77
CA PRO A 41 8.32 -30.27 -5.35
C PRO A 41 7.25 -29.37 -4.70
N ALA A 42 6.27 -28.96 -5.49
CA ALA A 42 5.13 -28.20 -4.97
C ALA A 42 4.45 -29.01 -3.86
N THR A 43 4.13 -28.37 -2.74
CA THR A 43 3.28 -28.97 -1.72
C THR A 43 1.94 -29.32 -2.35
N GLU A 44 1.56 -30.60 -2.34
CA GLU A 44 0.38 -31.06 -3.09
C GLU A 44 -0.90 -31.04 -2.25
N SER A 45 -0.79 -30.99 -0.92
CA SER A 45 -1.97 -31.03 -0.02
C SER A 45 -1.74 -30.40 1.36
N LEU A 46 -2.84 -30.08 2.04
CA LEU A 46 -2.82 -29.62 3.44
C LEU A 46 -2.38 -30.70 4.42
N ASP A 47 -2.68 -31.97 4.14
CA ASP A 47 -2.28 -33.08 5.01
C ASP A 47 -0.76 -33.23 5.05
N GLU A 48 -0.08 -32.92 3.95
CA GLU A 48 1.38 -32.82 3.93
C GLU A 48 1.87 -31.72 4.88
N LEU A 49 1.33 -30.50 4.82
CA LEU A 49 1.73 -29.41 5.72
C LEU A 49 1.51 -29.74 7.20
N ARG A 50 0.54 -30.60 7.53
CA ARG A 50 0.29 -31.06 8.91
C ARG A 50 1.24 -32.16 9.37
N SER A 51 2.00 -32.77 8.47
CA SER A 51 2.84 -33.93 8.77
C SER A 51 4.22 -33.53 9.30
N ARG A 52 4.73 -34.32 10.25
CA ARG A 52 6.15 -34.24 10.67
C ARG A 52 7.12 -34.62 9.55
N GLU A 53 6.68 -35.45 8.59
CA GLU A 53 7.50 -35.77 7.42
C GLU A 53 7.79 -34.52 6.58
N THR A 54 6.80 -33.65 6.39
CA THR A 54 7.01 -32.37 5.68
C THR A 54 7.95 -31.44 6.43
N PHE A 55 7.89 -31.41 7.75
CA PHE A 55 8.85 -30.68 8.58
C PHE A 55 10.28 -31.14 8.30
N GLU A 56 10.55 -32.45 8.37
CA GLU A 56 11.89 -33.01 8.11
C GLU A 56 12.34 -32.76 6.66
N ARG A 57 11.40 -32.86 5.71
CA ARG A 57 11.64 -32.59 4.29
C ARG A 57 12.01 -31.13 4.05
N GLN A 58 11.31 -30.19 4.68
CA GLN A 58 11.60 -28.76 4.61
C GLN A 58 12.96 -28.46 5.25
N LEU A 59 13.28 -29.02 6.43
CA LEU A 59 14.59 -28.83 7.06
C LEU A 59 15.74 -29.34 6.18
N ALA A 60 15.59 -30.55 5.63
CA ALA A 60 16.58 -31.11 4.71
C ALA A 60 16.72 -30.26 3.43
N HIS A 61 15.62 -29.71 2.92
CA HIS A 61 15.61 -28.86 1.74
C HIS A 61 16.27 -27.49 1.99
N THR A 62 15.92 -26.83 3.09
CA THR A 62 16.53 -25.56 3.54
C THR A 62 18.04 -25.72 3.65
N ARG A 63 18.53 -26.80 4.27
CA ARG A 63 19.98 -27.10 4.36
C ARG A 63 20.66 -27.26 3.00
N ARG A 64 19.98 -27.87 2.02
CA ARG A 64 20.50 -27.98 0.65
C ARG A 64 20.60 -26.60 -0.01
N LEU A 65 19.60 -25.75 0.17
CA LEU A 65 19.60 -24.38 -0.36
C LEU A 65 20.71 -23.54 0.29
N ILE A 66 20.89 -23.61 1.60
CA ILE A 66 21.99 -22.96 2.32
C ILE A 66 23.34 -23.37 1.73
N ALA A 67 23.58 -24.68 1.58
CA ALA A 67 24.82 -25.19 1.00
C ALA A 67 25.02 -24.72 -0.46
N TRP A 68 23.95 -24.68 -1.25
CA TRP A 68 23.97 -24.18 -2.63
C TRP A 68 24.33 -22.69 -2.69
N HIS A 69 23.70 -21.85 -1.86
CA HIS A 69 23.98 -20.41 -1.82
C HIS A 69 25.41 -20.12 -1.36
N HIS A 70 25.93 -20.80 -0.33
CA HIS A 70 27.33 -20.66 0.07
C HIS A 70 28.32 -20.98 -1.06
N ALA A 71 28.05 -22.05 -1.83
CA ALA A 71 28.87 -22.39 -2.99
C ALA A 71 28.80 -21.29 -4.05
N LYS A 72 27.60 -20.81 -4.38
CA LYS A 72 27.39 -19.78 -5.42
C LYS A 72 27.96 -18.41 -5.05
N ILE A 73 27.86 -18.00 -3.78
CA ILE A 73 28.49 -16.77 -3.27
C ILE A 73 30.01 -16.80 -3.45
N THR A 74 30.63 -17.98 -3.29
CA THR A 74 32.08 -18.18 -3.48
C THR A 74 32.47 -18.18 -4.97
N GLU A 75 31.57 -18.63 -5.84
CA GLU A 75 31.78 -18.73 -7.29
C GLU A 75 31.54 -17.40 -8.03
N THR A 76 30.61 -16.57 -7.56
CA THR A 76 30.25 -15.33 -8.25
C THR A 76 31.29 -14.24 -7.99
N GLU A 77 31.68 -13.54 -9.05
CA GLU A 77 32.50 -12.33 -9.00
C GLU A 77 31.64 -11.05 -9.08
N ASP A 78 30.35 -11.17 -9.43
CA ASP A 78 29.42 -10.03 -9.47
C ASP A 78 28.89 -9.74 -8.07
N ASP A 79 29.25 -8.58 -7.55
CA ASP A 79 28.83 -8.12 -6.21
C ASP A 79 27.31 -7.96 -6.10
N GLY A 80 26.60 -7.64 -7.18
CA GLY A 80 25.14 -7.49 -7.15
C GLY A 80 24.43 -8.84 -6.99
N ASP A 81 24.85 -9.84 -7.75
CA ASP A 81 24.35 -11.21 -7.60
C ASP A 81 24.76 -11.80 -6.24
N ARG A 82 25.94 -11.42 -5.72
CA ARG A 82 26.38 -11.83 -4.39
C ARG A 82 25.47 -11.29 -3.29
N ASP A 83 25.16 -9.99 -3.31
CA ASP A 83 24.28 -9.35 -2.32
C ASP A 83 22.89 -10.02 -2.29
N ASP A 84 22.30 -10.28 -3.46
CA ASP A 84 21.00 -10.98 -3.57
C ASP A 84 21.06 -12.41 -3.01
N MET A 85 22.17 -13.12 -3.22
CA MET A 85 22.38 -14.47 -2.67
C MET A 85 22.62 -14.47 -1.16
N GLU A 86 23.36 -13.50 -0.63
CA GLU A 86 23.56 -13.33 0.81
C GLU A 86 22.24 -12.98 1.51
N ASP A 87 21.41 -12.16 0.86
CA ASP A 87 20.08 -11.81 1.34
C ASP A 87 19.17 -13.04 1.45
N ALA A 88 19.19 -13.91 0.43
CA ALA A 88 18.48 -15.18 0.40
C ALA A 88 19.01 -16.17 1.45
N LEU A 89 20.34 -16.26 1.61
CA LEU A 89 20.99 -17.11 2.58
C LEU A 89 20.55 -16.78 4.02
N GLU A 90 20.52 -15.50 4.41
CA GLU A 90 20.09 -15.11 5.76
C GLU A 90 18.63 -15.50 6.05
N VAL A 91 17.75 -15.44 5.03
CA VAL A 91 16.35 -15.91 5.14
C VAL A 91 16.31 -17.42 5.36
N LEU A 92 17.11 -18.19 4.61
CA LEU A 92 17.18 -19.64 4.75
C LEU A 92 17.75 -20.07 6.10
N GLU A 93 18.80 -19.41 6.58
CA GLU A 93 19.36 -19.66 7.91
C GLU A 93 18.34 -19.35 9.02
N TYR A 94 17.50 -18.32 8.85
CA TYR A 94 16.41 -18.05 9.78
C TYR A 94 15.35 -19.15 9.74
N ALA A 95 14.96 -19.62 8.55
CA ALA A 95 14.03 -20.73 8.39
C ALA A 95 14.56 -22.02 9.03
N GLU A 96 15.85 -22.33 8.87
CA GLU A 96 16.51 -23.46 9.53
C GLU A 96 16.45 -23.31 11.06
N ARG A 97 16.82 -22.15 11.61
CA ARG A 97 16.75 -21.90 13.07
C ARG A 97 15.33 -22.07 13.61
N LEU A 98 14.32 -21.62 12.88
CA LEU A 98 12.92 -21.82 13.26
C LEU A 98 12.56 -23.31 13.30
N LEU A 99 12.96 -24.09 12.29
CA LEU A 99 12.73 -25.53 12.26
C LEU A 99 13.44 -26.24 13.43
N GLU A 100 14.72 -25.98 13.63
CA GLU A 100 15.54 -26.63 14.67
C GLU A 100 15.09 -26.32 16.10
N SER A 101 14.87 -25.03 16.41
CA SER A 101 14.49 -24.59 17.76
C SER A 101 13.14 -25.14 18.20
N THR A 102 12.22 -25.30 17.24
CA THR A 102 10.86 -25.78 17.48
C THR A 102 10.88 -27.33 17.54
N GLY A 103 11.63 -28.02 16.67
CA GLY A 103 11.75 -29.49 16.66
C GLY A 103 12.28 -30.12 17.97
N ALA A 104 13.07 -29.38 18.76
CA ALA A 104 13.64 -29.88 20.02
C ALA A 104 12.62 -30.02 21.19
N GLY A 105 11.44 -29.38 21.09
CA GLY A 105 10.52 -29.18 22.23
C GLY A 105 9.35 -30.18 22.36
N GLY A 106 9.15 -31.07 21.39
CA GLY A 106 7.93 -31.89 21.34
C GLY A 106 6.72 -31.06 20.91
N LEU A 107 6.59 -30.84 19.60
CA LEU A 107 5.59 -29.94 19.02
C LEU A 107 4.19 -30.51 19.02
N SER A 108 3.21 -29.63 19.29
CA SER A 108 1.80 -29.89 19.00
C SER A 108 1.60 -30.00 17.48
N ASP A 109 0.53 -30.67 17.05
CA ASP A 109 0.20 -30.74 15.62
C ASP A 109 -0.09 -29.34 15.04
N ALA A 110 -0.57 -28.41 15.88
CA ALA A 110 -0.77 -27.02 15.49
C ALA A 110 0.55 -26.29 15.26
N ASP A 111 1.53 -26.47 16.15
CA ASP A 111 2.86 -25.89 15.97
C ASP A 111 3.51 -26.39 14.68
N VAL A 112 3.43 -27.70 14.40
CA VAL A 112 3.96 -28.30 13.18
C VAL A 112 3.31 -27.68 11.94
N PHE A 113 1.99 -27.59 11.89
CA PHE A 113 1.28 -27.02 10.74
C PHE A 113 1.61 -25.54 10.54
N SER A 114 1.60 -24.76 11.62
CA SER A 114 1.92 -23.33 11.61
C SER A 114 3.35 -23.08 11.12
N LEU A 115 4.32 -23.83 11.67
CA LEU A 115 5.72 -23.73 11.31
C LEU A 115 5.98 -24.16 9.87
N ASN A 116 5.45 -25.31 9.46
CA ASN A 116 5.62 -25.81 8.09
C ASN A 116 5.10 -24.80 7.09
N THR A 117 3.93 -24.21 7.33
CA THR A 117 3.36 -23.16 6.49
C THR A 117 4.27 -21.95 6.39
N ARG A 118 4.71 -21.44 7.55
CA ARG A 118 5.53 -20.23 7.61
C ARG A 118 6.85 -20.42 6.85
N VAL A 119 7.49 -21.57 7.03
CA VAL A 119 8.73 -21.93 6.33
C VAL A 119 8.44 -22.14 4.84
N ASP A 120 7.31 -22.75 4.47
CA ASP A 120 6.88 -22.91 3.06
C ASP A 120 6.88 -21.55 2.33
N ARG A 121 6.28 -20.53 2.95
CA ARG A 121 6.19 -19.18 2.41
C ARG A 121 7.53 -18.45 2.37
N MET A 122 8.40 -18.68 3.36
CA MET A 122 9.78 -18.17 3.32
C MET A 122 10.56 -18.80 2.16
N LEU A 123 10.46 -20.11 1.98
CA LEU A 123 11.11 -20.82 0.88
C LEU A 123 10.60 -20.33 -0.46
N ASP A 124 9.29 -20.10 -0.61
CA ASP A 124 8.73 -19.54 -1.84
C ASP A 124 9.27 -18.15 -2.17
N SER A 125 9.55 -17.32 -1.15
CA SER A 125 10.17 -16.01 -1.36
C SER A 125 11.61 -16.06 -1.88
N VAL A 126 12.31 -17.17 -1.63
CA VAL A 126 13.69 -17.39 -2.10
C VAL A 126 13.70 -18.14 -3.44
N GLU A 127 12.92 -19.20 -3.56
CA GLU A 127 12.95 -20.09 -4.72
C GLU A 127 12.20 -19.54 -5.93
N TYR A 128 11.15 -18.77 -5.69
CA TYR A 128 10.28 -18.24 -6.72
C TYR A 128 10.10 -16.72 -6.56
N PRO A 129 11.18 -15.93 -6.66
CA PRO A 129 11.05 -14.48 -6.68
C PRO A 129 10.10 -14.08 -7.81
N ILE A 130 9.19 -13.15 -7.50
CA ILE A 130 8.09 -12.78 -8.41
C ILE A 130 8.63 -11.82 -9.47
N ASP A 131 9.53 -12.31 -10.30
CA ASP A 131 10.21 -11.47 -11.30
C ASP A 131 9.34 -11.30 -12.56
N LYS A 132 8.40 -12.23 -12.82
CA LYS A 132 7.45 -12.18 -13.93
C LYS A 132 6.12 -12.85 -13.55
N ILE A 133 5.11 -12.07 -13.16
CA ILE A 133 3.73 -12.59 -13.20
C ILE A 133 3.29 -12.55 -14.66
N GLU A 134 3.27 -13.70 -15.33
CA GLU A 134 2.53 -13.82 -16.58
C GLU A 134 1.04 -13.68 -16.27
N VAL A 135 0.54 -12.46 -16.42
CA VAL A 135 -0.89 -12.22 -16.26
C VAL A 135 -1.57 -12.74 -17.50
N ASP A 136 -2.36 -13.80 -17.37
CA ASP A 136 -3.26 -14.23 -18.44
C ASP A 136 -4.16 -13.04 -18.83
N PRO A 137 -4.00 -12.47 -20.04
CA PRO A 137 -4.79 -11.31 -20.48
C PRO A 137 -6.29 -11.59 -20.44
N TRP A 138 -6.69 -12.86 -20.58
CA TRP A 138 -8.08 -13.27 -20.48
C TRP A 138 -8.59 -13.21 -19.05
N ARG A 139 -7.83 -13.68 -18.04
CA ARG A 139 -8.18 -13.50 -16.63
C ARG A 139 -8.28 -12.02 -16.26
N MET A 140 -7.35 -11.19 -16.75
CA MET A 140 -7.39 -9.74 -16.55
C MET A 140 -8.64 -9.13 -17.19
N PHE A 141 -8.93 -9.47 -18.45
CA PHE A 141 -10.14 -9.03 -19.16
C PHE A 141 -11.42 -9.44 -18.42
N GLN A 142 -11.52 -10.70 -17.98
CA GLN A 142 -12.65 -11.18 -17.20
C GLN A 142 -12.79 -10.41 -15.88
N SER A 143 -11.70 -10.20 -15.15
CA SER A 143 -11.72 -9.49 -13.89
C SER A 143 -12.19 -8.04 -14.06
N ILE A 144 -11.66 -7.35 -15.07
CA ILE A 144 -11.99 -5.95 -15.36
C ILE A 144 -13.43 -5.84 -15.89
N TYR A 145 -13.73 -6.50 -17.01
CA TYR A 145 -14.98 -6.29 -17.74
C TYR A 145 -16.17 -6.91 -17.01
N LEU A 146 -16.07 -8.18 -16.60
CA LEU A 146 -17.16 -8.83 -15.87
C LEU A 146 -17.28 -8.27 -14.45
N GLY A 147 -16.17 -7.87 -13.84
CA GLY A 147 -16.17 -7.17 -12.55
C GLY A 147 -16.92 -5.85 -12.62
N GLN A 148 -16.65 -5.01 -13.61
CA GLN A 148 -17.39 -3.75 -13.78
C GLN A 148 -18.86 -3.98 -14.15
N ALA A 149 -19.15 -4.87 -15.09
CA ALA A 149 -20.52 -5.08 -15.58
C ALA A 149 -21.42 -5.77 -14.55
N PHE A 150 -20.91 -6.77 -13.82
CA PHE A 150 -21.71 -7.61 -12.94
C PHE A 150 -21.39 -7.45 -11.45
N GLY A 151 -20.34 -6.70 -11.12
CA GLY A 151 -19.79 -6.60 -9.77
C GLY A 151 -19.03 -7.86 -9.35
N HIS A 152 -17.96 -7.66 -8.59
CA HIS A 152 -17.30 -8.73 -7.84
C HIS A 152 -18.23 -9.29 -6.79
N ALA A 153 -18.11 -10.58 -6.52
CA ALA A 153 -19.10 -11.28 -5.74
C ALA A 153 -18.51 -11.94 -4.52
N THR A 154 -19.02 -11.61 -3.34
CA THR A 154 -18.73 -12.35 -2.11
C THR A 154 -19.93 -13.25 -1.75
N PRO A 155 -19.71 -14.37 -1.06
CA PRO A 155 -20.79 -15.24 -0.62
C PRO A 155 -21.79 -14.50 0.28
N ARG A 156 -23.08 -14.82 0.14
CA ARG A 156 -24.13 -14.37 1.04
C ARG A 156 -24.92 -15.58 1.53
N MET A 157 -25.08 -15.69 2.84
CA MET A 157 -25.98 -16.67 3.47
C MET A 157 -27.31 -16.02 3.82
N LYS A 158 -28.37 -16.84 3.84
CA LYS A 158 -29.67 -16.41 4.34
C LYS A 158 -29.69 -16.52 5.87
N PRO A 159 -30.47 -15.68 6.57
CA PRO A 159 -30.58 -15.76 8.03
C PRO A 159 -30.94 -17.16 8.55
N GLU A 160 -31.84 -17.87 7.85
CA GLU A 160 -32.27 -19.24 8.20
C GLU A 160 -31.15 -20.30 8.10
N ASP A 161 -30.11 -20.04 7.31
CA ASP A 161 -28.97 -20.95 7.15
C ASP A 161 -27.86 -20.67 8.18
N LEU A 162 -27.84 -19.47 8.78
CA LEU A 162 -26.83 -19.09 9.79
C LEU A 162 -26.95 -19.87 11.10
N SER A 163 -28.13 -20.45 11.37
CA SER A 163 -28.37 -21.27 12.56
C SER A 163 -28.20 -22.77 12.31
N ARG A 164 -27.89 -23.18 11.08
CA ARG A 164 -27.75 -24.60 10.70
C ARG A 164 -26.28 -24.99 10.64
N PRO A 165 -25.91 -26.22 11.00
CA PRO A 165 -24.57 -26.73 10.75
C PRO A 165 -24.21 -26.63 9.26
N ILE A 166 -22.97 -26.22 8.95
CA ILE A 166 -22.53 -26.03 7.56
C ILE A 166 -22.43 -27.35 6.78
N GLY A 167 -22.25 -28.47 7.50
CA GLY A 167 -22.09 -29.80 6.93
C GLY A 167 -20.73 -30.00 6.23
N ARG A 168 -20.43 -31.27 5.94
CA ARG A 168 -19.12 -31.72 5.45
C ARG A 168 -18.62 -30.98 4.21
N ARG A 169 -19.48 -30.86 3.18
CA ARG A 169 -19.10 -30.25 1.90
C ARG A 169 -18.71 -28.77 2.01
N GLN A 170 -19.35 -28.02 2.91
CA GLN A 170 -19.01 -26.62 3.13
C GLN A 170 -17.78 -26.53 4.04
N ALA A 171 -17.68 -27.39 5.05
CA ALA A 171 -16.52 -27.46 5.94
C ALA A 171 -15.20 -27.73 5.18
N GLU A 172 -15.22 -28.59 4.17
CA GLU A 172 -14.07 -28.85 3.28
C GLU A 172 -13.62 -27.60 2.48
N LYS A 173 -14.47 -26.56 2.41
CA LYS A 173 -14.13 -25.28 1.75
C LYS A 173 -13.71 -24.20 2.74
N GLU A 174 -13.93 -24.39 4.04
CA GLU A 174 -13.50 -23.42 5.04
C GLU A 174 -11.97 -23.41 5.12
N SER A 175 -11.43 -22.34 5.72
CA SER A 175 -9.98 -22.22 5.92
C SER A 175 -9.44 -23.36 6.78
N ALA A 176 -8.17 -23.73 6.57
CA ALA A 176 -7.46 -24.68 7.43
C ALA A 176 -6.82 -24.02 8.66
N TYR A 177 -6.72 -22.68 8.69
CA TYR A 177 -6.11 -21.88 9.76
C TYR A 177 -7.15 -21.38 10.77
N LEU A 178 -8.07 -22.26 11.16
CA LEU A 178 -9.07 -21.96 12.18
C LEU A 178 -8.59 -22.56 13.48
N PHE A 179 -8.22 -21.71 14.43
CA PHE A 179 -7.50 -22.10 15.63
C PHE A 179 -8.40 -22.03 16.86
N ASP A 180 -8.28 -23.04 17.72
CA ASP A 180 -8.84 -23.03 19.08
C ASP A 180 -7.72 -22.76 20.10
N PRO A 181 -7.69 -21.57 20.72
CA PRO A 181 -6.67 -21.25 21.73
C PRO A 181 -6.82 -22.05 23.02
N LYS A 182 -7.94 -22.73 23.27
CA LYS A 182 -8.15 -23.52 24.50
C LYS A 182 -7.55 -24.91 24.41
N SER A 183 -7.60 -25.51 23.22
CA SER A 183 -7.07 -26.86 22.96
C SER A 183 -5.78 -26.86 22.16
N ASP A 184 -5.29 -25.68 21.77
CA ASP A 184 -4.06 -25.51 20.98
C ASP A 184 -4.07 -26.36 19.70
N HIS A 185 -5.16 -26.22 18.93
CA HIS A 185 -5.49 -27.09 17.81
C HIS A 185 -6.15 -26.35 16.66
N PHE A 186 -5.88 -26.77 15.42
CA PHE A 186 -6.58 -26.30 14.23
C PHE A 186 -7.76 -27.20 13.88
N TYR A 187 -8.96 -26.62 13.88
CA TYR A 187 -10.20 -27.33 13.57
C TYR A 187 -10.12 -28.14 12.27
N THR A 188 -10.58 -29.38 12.33
CA THR A 188 -10.73 -30.28 11.18
C THR A 188 -12.04 -30.02 10.44
N ALA A 189 -12.12 -30.44 9.18
CA ALA A 189 -13.37 -30.34 8.41
C ALA A 189 -14.54 -31.07 9.09
N SER A 190 -14.29 -32.18 9.80
CA SER A 190 -15.32 -32.93 10.53
C SER A 190 -15.87 -32.15 11.72
N GLU A 191 -15.01 -31.43 12.46
CA GLU A 191 -15.43 -30.57 13.57
C GLU A 191 -16.21 -29.36 13.04
N LEU A 192 -15.67 -28.69 12.01
CA LEU A 192 -16.31 -27.55 11.36
C LEU A 192 -17.69 -27.91 10.77
N ALA A 193 -17.86 -29.11 10.24
CA ALA A 193 -19.13 -29.58 9.67
C ALA A 193 -20.29 -29.54 10.67
N CYS A 194 -19.99 -29.67 11.97
CA CYS A 194 -20.97 -29.60 13.05
C CYS A 194 -21.27 -28.17 13.52
N MET A 195 -20.46 -27.19 13.09
CA MET A 195 -20.60 -25.78 13.48
C MET A 195 -21.52 -25.04 12.53
N THR A 196 -22.18 -24.00 13.03
CA THR A 196 -22.92 -23.05 12.20
C THR A 196 -21.97 -22.05 11.52
N PRO A 197 -22.37 -21.39 10.42
CA PRO A 197 -21.55 -20.37 9.78
C PRO A 197 -21.06 -19.28 10.75
N ASP A 198 -21.95 -18.78 11.61
CA ASP A 198 -21.62 -17.77 12.62
C ASP A 198 -20.55 -18.26 13.61
N SER A 199 -20.63 -19.54 14.01
CA SER A 199 -19.65 -20.12 14.92
C SER A 199 -18.29 -20.27 14.24
N VAL A 200 -18.25 -20.67 12.97
CA VAL A 200 -17.00 -20.74 12.19
C VAL A 200 -16.39 -19.34 11.98
N ALA A 201 -17.22 -18.33 11.72
CA ALA A 201 -16.76 -16.95 11.56
C ALA A 201 -16.19 -16.34 12.84
N ARG A 202 -16.63 -16.82 14.01
CA ARG A 202 -16.09 -16.40 15.33
C ARG A 202 -14.76 -17.03 15.69
N LEU A 203 -14.39 -18.15 15.08
CA LEU A 203 -13.05 -18.71 15.24
C LEU A 203 -12.01 -17.69 14.77
N ASP A 204 -10.79 -17.77 15.28
CA ASP A 204 -9.72 -16.88 14.86
C ASP A 204 -8.54 -17.66 14.29
N ILE A 205 -7.56 -16.92 13.78
CA ILE A 205 -6.27 -17.44 13.37
C ILE A 205 -5.37 -17.72 14.58
N HIS A 206 -4.28 -18.44 14.36
CA HIS A 206 -3.24 -18.64 15.37
C HIS A 206 -2.62 -17.30 15.80
N PRO A 207 -2.28 -17.09 17.10
CA PRO A 207 -1.65 -15.86 17.58
C PRO A 207 -0.41 -15.44 16.80
N ASP A 208 0.40 -16.40 16.36
CA ASP A 208 1.66 -16.16 15.61
C ASP A 208 1.50 -16.11 14.08
N HIS A 209 0.27 -15.96 13.58
CA HIS A 209 0.04 -15.80 12.14
C HIS A 209 0.88 -14.64 11.57
N PRO A 210 1.66 -14.84 10.49
CA PRO A 210 2.65 -13.85 10.03
C PRO A 210 2.02 -12.57 9.48
N ALA A 211 0.82 -12.65 8.90
CA ALA A 211 0.17 -11.48 8.27
C ALA A 211 -0.70 -10.63 9.21
N TRP A 212 -1.29 -11.23 10.26
CA TRP A 212 -2.44 -10.62 10.94
C TRP A 212 -2.44 -10.90 12.45
N LEU A 213 -3.05 -10.00 13.21
CA LEU A 213 -3.25 -10.10 14.64
C LEU A 213 -4.59 -10.75 14.97
N THR A 214 -4.66 -11.50 16.07
CA THR A 214 -5.96 -11.98 16.59
C THR A 214 -6.83 -10.81 17.02
N ARG A 215 -8.16 -11.04 17.08
CA ARG A 215 -9.13 -10.04 17.53
C ARG A 215 -8.75 -9.46 18.89
N ASP A 216 -8.39 -10.30 19.84
CA ASP A 216 -8.02 -9.87 21.19
C ASP A 216 -6.76 -8.99 21.19
N ALA A 217 -5.76 -9.32 20.37
CA ALA A 217 -4.56 -8.51 20.23
C ALA A 217 -4.84 -7.15 19.58
N ILE A 218 -5.79 -7.08 18.64
CA ILE A 218 -6.25 -5.83 18.03
C ILE A 218 -6.95 -4.98 19.08
N GLU A 219 -7.95 -5.52 19.80
CA GLU A 219 -8.72 -4.75 20.78
C GLU A 219 -7.85 -4.20 21.92
N LYS A 220 -6.85 -4.98 22.38
CA LYS A 220 -5.94 -4.56 23.44
C LYS A 220 -5.14 -3.29 23.07
N ASN A 221 -4.79 -3.13 21.81
CA ASN A 221 -3.91 -2.06 21.33
C ASN A 221 -4.59 -1.10 20.35
N ARG A 222 -5.92 -1.18 20.18
CA ARG A 222 -6.63 -0.51 19.08
C ARG A 222 -6.36 1.00 19.02
N ALA A 223 -6.49 1.69 20.16
CA ALA A 223 -6.35 3.13 20.24
C ALA A 223 -4.92 3.65 20.02
N SER A 224 -3.90 2.80 20.22
CA SER A 224 -2.48 3.14 20.05
C SER A 224 -1.84 2.44 18.85
N ARG A 225 -2.59 1.62 18.09
CA ARG A 225 -2.05 0.69 17.10
C ARG A 225 -1.10 1.34 16.11
N LEU A 226 -1.49 2.48 15.53
CA LEU A 226 -0.67 3.20 14.55
C LEU A 226 0.58 3.81 15.19
N ALA A 227 0.46 4.36 16.41
CA ALA A 227 1.57 4.93 17.16
C ALA A 227 2.57 3.85 17.60
N ASP A 228 2.09 2.74 18.15
CA ASP A 228 2.90 1.60 18.60
C ASP A 228 3.64 0.96 17.42
N PHE A 229 2.96 0.82 16.28
CA PHE A 229 3.56 0.32 15.04
C PHE A 229 4.74 1.20 14.60
N ARG A 230 4.54 2.52 14.56
CA ARG A 230 5.60 3.49 14.24
C ARG A 230 6.72 3.45 15.26
N GLN A 231 6.40 3.42 16.55
CA GLN A 231 7.39 3.44 17.61
C GLN A 231 8.26 2.17 17.63
N LYS A 232 7.67 0.98 17.38
CA LYS A 232 8.42 -0.27 17.26
C LYS A 232 9.51 -0.14 16.20
N HIS A 233 9.13 0.31 15.01
CA HIS A 233 10.06 0.43 13.90
C HIS A 233 11.08 1.55 14.09
N LEU A 234 10.67 2.66 14.70
CA LEU A 234 11.58 3.75 15.04
C LEU A 234 12.72 3.28 15.96
N ARG A 235 12.41 2.45 16.95
CA ARG A 235 13.43 1.87 17.85
C ARG A 235 14.39 0.95 17.10
N GLY A 236 13.86 0.10 16.23
CA GLY A 236 14.68 -0.80 15.43
C GLY A 236 15.64 -0.08 14.49
N ILE A 237 15.13 0.93 13.77
CA ILE A 237 15.94 1.77 12.88
C ILE A 237 16.97 2.58 13.68
N THR A 238 16.60 3.10 14.85
CA THR A 238 17.56 3.79 15.72
C THR A 238 18.70 2.86 16.14
N ALA A 239 18.37 1.63 16.54
CA ALA A 239 19.38 0.65 16.95
C ALA A 239 20.32 0.27 15.80
N GLU A 240 19.78 0.07 14.60
CA GLU A 240 20.56 -0.20 13.39
C GLU A 240 21.48 0.98 13.04
N ALA A 241 20.95 2.21 12.97
CA ALA A 241 21.75 3.39 12.66
C ALA A 241 22.86 3.65 13.71
N ILE A 242 22.61 3.39 15.00
CA ILE A 242 23.67 3.49 16.04
C ILE A 242 24.77 2.45 15.81
N ARG A 243 24.38 1.21 15.52
CA ARG A 243 25.32 0.12 15.29
C ARG A 243 26.19 0.35 14.06
N ASP A 244 25.60 0.89 12.99
CA ASP A 244 26.30 1.19 11.74
C ASP A 244 27.19 2.46 11.87
N GLY A 245 27.16 3.13 13.02
CA GLY A 245 27.92 4.34 13.31
C GLY A 245 27.34 5.60 12.65
N ASP A 246 26.10 5.54 12.20
CA ASP A 246 25.37 6.63 11.56
C ASP A 246 24.68 7.55 12.59
N LEU A 247 24.45 7.04 13.80
CA LEU A 247 23.95 7.79 14.96
C LEU A 247 24.81 7.54 16.20
N GLU A 248 24.93 8.56 17.06
CA GLU A 248 25.60 8.41 18.35
C GLU A 248 24.72 7.67 19.36
N PRO A 249 25.30 6.88 20.29
CA PRO A 249 24.54 6.22 21.34
C PRO A 249 23.71 7.21 22.17
N GLY A 250 22.39 7.00 22.20
CA GLY A 250 21.44 7.85 22.93
C GLY A 250 20.74 8.91 22.08
N GLU A 251 21.13 9.10 20.82
CA GLU A 251 20.39 9.92 19.86
C GLU A 251 19.31 9.09 19.17
N PRO A 252 18.02 9.43 19.31
CA PRO A 252 16.95 8.72 18.61
C PRO A 252 16.90 9.15 17.15
N TYR A 253 16.73 8.18 16.25
CA TYR A 253 16.29 8.49 14.90
C TYR A 253 14.91 9.17 14.97
N SER A 254 14.68 10.16 14.11
CA SER A 254 13.41 10.91 14.05
C SER A 254 12.84 10.81 12.65
N PHE A 255 11.69 10.12 12.50
CA PHE A 255 10.93 10.16 11.24
C PHE A 255 10.56 11.58 10.83
N GLY A 256 10.40 12.51 11.78
CA GLY A 256 10.04 13.89 11.48
C GLY A 256 11.16 14.64 10.75
N ASP A 257 12.38 14.46 11.22
CA ASP A 257 13.55 15.26 10.82
C ASP A 257 14.32 14.62 9.66
N SER A 258 14.47 13.29 9.66
CA SER A 258 15.26 12.58 8.64
C SER A 258 14.73 12.77 7.22
N GLN A 259 13.42 12.88 7.08
CA GLN A 259 12.73 13.07 5.81
C GLN A 259 12.69 14.54 5.33
N ARG A 260 13.27 15.50 6.07
CA ARG A 260 13.26 16.93 5.69
C ARG A 260 14.33 17.29 4.68
N VAL A 261 15.44 16.56 4.65
CA VAL A 261 16.52 16.74 3.66
C VAL A 261 16.87 15.37 3.11
N LEU A 262 16.52 15.13 1.85
CA LEU A 262 16.79 13.89 1.15
C LEU A 262 17.78 14.12 0.01
N PHE A 263 18.58 13.11 -0.29
CA PHE A 263 19.57 13.10 -1.35
C PHE A 263 19.14 12.11 -2.40
N LEU A 264 18.92 12.58 -3.63
CA LEU A 264 18.56 11.70 -4.75
C LEU A 264 19.64 10.62 -4.91
N ASP A 265 19.20 9.38 -5.06
CA ASP A 265 20.06 8.28 -5.47
C ASP A 265 19.78 7.98 -6.94
N GLU A 266 18.56 7.59 -7.31
CA GLU A 266 18.21 7.33 -8.73
C GLU A 266 16.73 7.58 -9.06
N VAL A 267 16.43 7.86 -10.33
CA VAL A 267 15.09 7.81 -10.89
C VAL A 267 14.81 6.39 -11.38
N TYR A 268 13.65 5.82 -11.01
CA TYR A 268 13.24 4.51 -11.55
C TYR A 268 12.83 4.70 -13.00
N LEU A 269 13.22 3.79 -13.89
CA LEU A 269 12.87 3.87 -15.33
C LEU A 269 11.79 2.86 -15.76
N ASN A 270 11.40 1.95 -14.87
CA ASN A 270 10.57 0.78 -15.19
C ASN A 270 9.35 0.63 -14.26
N ALA A 271 8.84 1.73 -13.71
CA ALA A 271 7.72 1.70 -12.77
C ALA A 271 6.40 2.19 -13.38
N SER A 272 5.29 1.86 -12.73
CA SER A 272 3.92 2.21 -13.15
C SER A 272 3.46 3.62 -12.75
N SER A 273 4.27 4.34 -11.97
CA SER A 273 4.00 5.69 -11.46
C SER A 273 5.32 6.44 -11.24
N PRO A 274 5.34 7.78 -11.36
CA PRO A 274 6.57 8.57 -11.27
C PRO A 274 7.17 8.41 -9.88
N LYS A 275 8.39 7.88 -9.82
CA LYS A 275 9.06 7.63 -8.54
C LYS A 275 10.57 7.67 -8.66
N CYS A 276 11.23 8.08 -7.58
CA CYS A 276 12.67 8.02 -7.44
C CYS A 276 13.07 7.42 -6.08
N ARG A 277 14.31 6.96 -5.98
CA ARG A 277 14.96 6.55 -4.74
C ARG A 277 15.81 7.71 -4.23
N ALA A 278 15.74 7.96 -2.94
CA ALA A 278 16.57 8.91 -2.25
C ALA A 278 17.11 8.29 -0.95
N LYS A 279 18.05 8.98 -0.31
CA LYS A 279 18.56 8.62 1.01
C LYS A 279 18.45 9.82 1.93
N ASP A 280 18.25 9.58 3.21
CA ASP A 280 18.31 10.62 4.22
C ASP A 280 19.77 10.93 4.62
N PRO A 281 20.00 11.87 5.56
CA PRO A 281 21.35 12.24 6.01
C PRO A 281 22.13 11.10 6.68
N PHE A 282 21.45 10.04 7.10
CA PHE A 282 22.02 8.84 7.71
C PHE A 282 22.19 7.72 6.67
N GLY A 283 21.74 7.92 5.43
CA GLY A 283 21.87 6.94 4.35
C GLY A 283 20.74 5.90 4.30
N ILE A 284 19.72 6.04 5.14
CA ILE A 284 18.53 5.19 5.10
C ILE A 284 17.72 5.54 3.85
N GLU A 285 17.24 4.51 3.16
CA GLU A 285 16.58 4.64 1.87
C GLU A 285 15.13 5.10 2.01
N TRP A 286 14.73 5.97 1.08
CA TRP A 286 13.37 6.46 0.90
C TRP A 286 12.99 6.36 -0.58
N LYS A 287 11.71 6.09 -0.86
CA LYS A 287 11.12 6.21 -2.19
C LYS A 287 10.20 7.43 -2.21
N LEU A 288 10.36 8.27 -3.23
CA LEU A 288 9.49 9.42 -3.49
C LEU A 288 8.52 9.03 -4.60
N LYS A 289 7.23 9.35 -4.45
CA LYS A 289 6.18 9.13 -5.46
C LYS A 289 5.37 10.41 -5.70
N TRP A 290 4.90 10.60 -6.94
CA TRP A 290 4.00 11.71 -7.33
C TRP A 290 2.72 11.19 -8.00
N ALA A 291 1.82 12.13 -8.35
CA ALA A 291 0.54 11.89 -9.02
C ALA A 291 -0.55 11.24 -8.14
N ASP A 292 -1.34 10.30 -8.70
CA ASP A 292 -2.64 9.93 -8.15
C ASP A 292 -2.59 8.98 -6.93
N GLU A 293 -1.48 8.30 -6.71
CA GLU A 293 -1.26 7.38 -5.59
C GLU A 293 -0.95 8.09 -4.27
N THR A 294 -0.38 9.30 -4.36
CA THR A 294 0.25 10.02 -3.25
C THR A 294 -0.62 10.04 -2.00
N GLN A 295 -1.81 10.62 -2.03
CA GLN A 295 -2.62 10.83 -0.82
C GLN A 295 -3.35 9.58 -0.31
N VAL A 296 -3.65 8.60 -1.17
CA VAL A 296 -4.51 7.47 -0.79
C VAL A 296 -3.76 6.32 -0.15
N GLU A 297 -2.49 6.13 -0.53
CA GLU A 297 -1.67 5.03 -0.02
C GLU A 297 -1.48 5.07 1.51
N PRO A 298 -1.12 6.23 2.14
CA PRO A 298 -1.01 6.31 3.60
C PRO A 298 -2.32 5.96 4.33
N VAL A 299 -3.47 6.35 3.78
CA VAL A 299 -4.79 6.04 4.36
C VAL A 299 -5.04 4.53 4.29
N ALA A 300 -4.82 3.93 3.13
CA ALA A 300 -5.03 2.49 2.93
C ALA A 300 -4.11 1.67 3.85
N SER A 301 -2.83 2.02 3.96
CA SER A 301 -1.88 1.40 4.88
C SER A 301 -2.31 1.56 6.35
N ALA A 302 -2.77 2.75 6.76
CA ALA A 302 -3.25 2.97 8.12
C ALA A 302 -4.51 2.13 8.42
N LEU A 303 -5.49 2.08 7.50
CA LEU A 303 -6.69 1.26 7.65
C LEU A 303 -6.35 -0.24 7.69
N TYR A 304 -5.34 -0.68 6.93
CA TYR A 304 -4.87 -2.07 6.92
C TYR A 304 -4.30 -2.47 8.30
N LEU A 305 -3.47 -1.61 8.89
CA LEU A 305 -2.95 -1.80 10.25
C LEU A 305 -4.05 -1.78 11.32
N LEU A 306 -5.04 -0.88 11.18
CA LEU A 306 -6.18 -0.78 12.09
C LEU A 306 -7.11 -2.01 12.00
N ALA A 307 -7.23 -2.62 10.82
CA ALA A 307 -7.97 -3.85 10.62
C ALA A 307 -7.25 -5.07 11.25
N GLY A 308 -5.93 -4.98 11.46
CA GLY A 308 -5.16 -5.98 12.20
C GLY A 308 -3.93 -6.52 11.49
N ALA A 309 -3.57 -5.99 10.33
CA ALA A 309 -2.33 -6.36 9.66
C ALA A 309 -1.12 -6.15 10.57
N ARG A 310 -0.14 -7.05 10.50
CA ARG A 310 1.11 -6.93 11.27
C ARG A 310 2.06 -5.92 10.66
N GLN A 311 2.10 -5.84 9.33
CA GLN A 311 3.04 -5.03 8.58
C GLN A 311 2.43 -4.43 7.30
N THR A 312 2.94 -3.27 6.89
CA THR A 312 2.66 -2.54 5.64
C THR A 312 3.79 -1.54 5.39
N ASP A 313 3.80 -0.92 4.22
CA ASP A 313 4.70 0.18 3.90
C ASP A 313 4.47 1.43 4.79
N PHE A 314 5.56 2.15 5.08
CA PHE A 314 5.59 3.38 5.87
C PHE A 314 5.49 4.60 4.97
N ASN A 315 4.30 5.16 4.89
CA ASN A 315 3.95 6.20 3.92
C ASN A 315 3.69 7.56 4.60
N TYR A 316 4.30 8.63 4.07
CA TYR A 316 4.22 9.98 4.61
C TYR A 316 4.00 11.01 3.49
N ILE A 317 2.95 11.82 3.62
CA ILE A 317 2.74 12.95 2.71
C ILE A 317 3.51 14.17 3.20
N LYS A 318 4.20 14.81 2.27
CA LYS A 318 4.89 16.07 2.50
C LYS A 318 4.08 17.25 2.03
N GLY A 319 4.02 18.26 2.90
CA GLY A 319 3.46 19.56 2.56
C GLY A 319 4.42 20.37 1.69
N THR A 320 4.20 21.67 1.67
CA THR A 320 4.90 22.60 0.78
C THR A 320 6.12 23.26 1.43
N GLY A 321 7.20 23.38 0.65
CA GLY A 321 8.32 24.26 0.96
C GLY A 321 9.45 23.62 1.78
N ILE A 322 10.47 24.43 2.05
CA ILE A 322 11.75 24.00 2.66
C ILE A 322 11.57 23.42 4.08
N ASP A 323 10.51 23.79 4.79
CA ASP A 323 10.24 23.21 6.13
C ASP A 323 9.73 21.78 6.08
N GLU A 324 9.14 21.37 4.96
CA GLU A 324 8.48 20.07 4.82
C GLU A 324 9.44 19.00 4.29
N MET A 325 10.09 19.31 3.15
CA MET A 325 11.09 18.45 2.52
C MET A 325 11.86 19.19 1.42
N VAL A 326 13.18 18.98 1.40
CA VAL A 326 14.11 19.38 0.33
C VAL A 326 14.75 18.12 -0.26
N LEU A 327 14.73 18.01 -1.59
CA LEU A 327 15.48 16.99 -2.33
C LEU A 327 16.73 17.63 -2.95
N ILE A 328 17.91 17.12 -2.60
CA ILE A 328 19.18 17.49 -3.22
C ILE A 328 19.48 16.53 -4.37
N LEU A 329 19.71 17.05 -5.56
CA LEU A 329 20.02 16.27 -6.76
C LEU A 329 21.47 15.78 -6.76
N ASN A 330 21.82 14.95 -7.76
CA ASN A 330 23.16 14.37 -7.87
C ASN A 330 24.25 15.43 -8.16
N ASP A 331 25.52 15.03 -8.02
CA ASP A 331 26.65 15.95 -8.17
C ASP A 331 26.85 16.26 -9.65
N PRO A 332 26.88 17.53 -10.08
CA PRO A 332 27.13 17.87 -11.47
C PRO A 332 28.56 17.52 -11.91
N ASP A 333 29.50 17.30 -11.00
CA ASP A 333 30.88 16.95 -11.31
C ASP A 333 30.99 15.52 -11.89
N PRO A 334 31.31 15.36 -13.20
CA PRO A 334 31.34 14.07 -13.86
C PRO A 334 32.38 13.11 -13.26
N ASP A 335 33.46 13.61 -12.65
CA ASP A 335 34.48 12.75 -12.03
C ASP A 335 33.98 12.10 -10.73
N LYS A 336 32.93 12.67 -10.12
CA LYS A 336 32.26 12.14 -8.93
C LYS A 336 31.01 11.33 -9.26
N ARG A 337 30.58 11.30 -10.53
CA ARG A 337 29.47 10.45 -10.97
C ARG A 337 29.93 8.99 -11.03
N LYS A 338 28.99 8.07 -10.86
CA LYS A 338 29.25 6.65 -11.11
C LYS A 338 29.50 6.49 -12.61
N LYS A 339 30.74 6.21 -13.01
CA LYS A 339 31.25 6.26 -14.40
C LYS A 339 30.50 5.40 -15.43
N ASP A 340 29.70 4.44 -14.99
CA ASP A 340 29.00 3.47 -15.85
C ASP A 340 27.47 3.65 -15.86
N LYS A 341 26.96 4.81 -15.45
CA LYS A 341 25.51 4.97 -15.22
C LYS A 341 24.87 6.03 -16.09
N ASP A 342 23.78 5.63 -16.72
CA ASP A 342 22.86 6.41 -17.54
C ASP A 342 22.45 7.73 -16.84
N ASP A 343 22.77 8.88 -17.47
CA ASP A 343 22.48 10.22 -16.93
C ASP A 343 20.97 10.40 -16.63
N GLU A 344 20.09 9.68 -17.34
CA GLU A 344 18.64 9.70 -17.14
C GLU A 344 18.23 9.12 -15.77
N ARG A 345 19.01 8.17 -15.24
CA ARG A 345 18.78 7.60 -13.89
C ARG A 345 19.33 8.47 -12.78
N TYR A 346 20.33 9.30 -13.06
CA TYR A 346 21.08 10.05 -12.03
C TYR A 346 21.09 11.56 -12.31
N PRO A 347 19.92 12.21 -12.42
CA PRO A 347 19.86 13.62 -12.79
C PRO A 347 20.52 14.51 -11.72
N TYR A 348 21.27 15.49 -12.19
CA TYR A 348 22.01 16.47 -11.38
C TYR A 348 21.45 17.91 -11.51
N SER A 349 20.53 18.13 -12.47
CA SER A 349 19.79 19.38 -12.65
C SER A 349 18.28 19.10 -12.68
N TYR A 350 17.47 20.13 -12.41
CA TYR A 350 16.03 20.08 -12.58
C TYR A 350 15.65 19.70 -14.01
N GLU A 351 16.30 20.26 -15.01
CA GLU A 351 15.99 20.01 -16.41
C GLU A 351 16.17 18.52 -16.74
N ASN A 352 17.27 17.91 -16.29
CA ASN A 352 17.49 16.46 -16.44
C ASN A 352 16.45 15.66 -15.66
N PHE A 353 16.12 16.07 -14.43
CA PHE A 353 15.13 15.37 -13.60
C PHE A 353 13.73 15.41 -14.20
N ASN A 354 13.30 16.57 -14.70
CA ASN A 354 12.00 16.73 -15.35
C ASN A 354 11.93 15.97 -16.66
N GLN A 355 13.00 16.01 -17.45
CA GLN A 355 13.07 15.28 -18.71
C GLN A 355 12.98 13.77 -18.50
N ALA A 356 13.71 13.22 -17.52
CA ALA A 356 13.58 11.81 -17.16
C ALA A 356 12.14 11.45 -16.73
N MET A 357 11.49 12.30 -15.93
CA MET A 357 10.09 12.05 -15.55
C MET A 357 9.12 12.10 -16.76
N LEU A 358 9.37 13.00 -17.71
CA LEU A 358 8.60 13.10 -18.95
C LEU A 358 8.81 11.88 -19.86
N ASP A 359 10.05 11.44 -20.05
CA ASP A 359 10.38 10.37 -20.98
C ASP A 359 9.85 9.01 -20.50
N PHE A 360 9.99 8.71 -19.20
CA PHE A 360 9.62 7.41 -18.65
C PHE A 360 8.18 7.32 -18.18
N TYR A 361 7.62 8.43 -17.68
CA TYR A 361 6.28 8.44 -17.09
C TYR A 361 5.26 9.27 -17.88
N ALA A 362 5.69 10.02 -18.90
CA ALA A 362 4.88 11.04 -19.56
C ALA A 362 4.31 12.05 -18.54
N ILE A 363 5.12 12.43 -17.54
CA ILE A 363 4.72 13.35 -16.47
C ILE A 363 5.66 14.53 -16.42
N ASP A 364 5.09 15.73 -16.54
CA ASP A 364 5.76 16.96 -16.16
C ASP A 364 5.79 17.05 -14.64
N VAL A 365 6.92 16.69 -14.01
CA VAL A 365 7.05 16.83 -12.55
C VAL A 365 7.16 18.30 -12.14
N GLY A 366 7.41 19.21 -13.08
CA GLY A 366 7.43 20.65 -12.87
C GLY A 366 6.16 21.20 -12.22
N VAL A 367 4.99 20.63 -12.53
CA VAL A 367 3.72 21.06 -11.89
C VAL A 367 3.68 20.75 -10.40
N PHE A 368 4.48 19.76 -9.95
CA PHE A 368 4.65 19.37 -8.55
C PHE A 368 5.79 20.11 -7.86
N VAL A 369 6.73 20.72 -8.59
CA VAL A 369 7.81 21.51 -8.00
C VAL A 369 7.25 22.85 -7.52
N LEU A 370 7.58 23.22 -6.29
CA LEU A 370 7.20 24.50 -5.69
C LEU A 370 8.30 25.54 -5.88
N ASP A 371 9.53 25.17 -5.51
CA ASP A 371 10.70 26.03 -5.57
C ASP A 371 11.94 25.18 -5.85
N ARG A 372 12.94 25.80 -6.47
CA ARG A 372 14.20 25.15 -6.86
C ARG A 372 15.34 26.16 -6.94
N GLY A 373 16.56 25.66 -6.85
CA GLY A 373 17.74 26.48 -7.11
C GLY A 373 19.03 25.70 -6.87
N THR A 374 20.13 26.44 -6.81
CA THR A 374 21.45 25.89 -6.48
C THR A 374 21.76 26.17 -5.01
N VAL A 375 22.38 25.21 -4.33
CA VAL A 375 22.94 25.43 -2.99
C VAL A 375 24.17 26.34 -3.12
N THR A 376 24.15 27.48 -2.44
CA THR A 376 25.25 28.46 -2.43
C THR A 376 25.66 28.78 -1.00
N GLU A 377 26.82 29.39 -0.80
CA GLU A 377 27.29 29.82 0.53
C GLU A 377 26.27 30.73 1.22
N GLU A 378 25.56 31.59 0.46
CA GLU A 378 24.61 32.55 1.01
C GLU A 378 23.27 31.91 1.44
N ASN A 379 22.88 30.80 0.81
CA ASN A 379 21.56 30.20 1.05
C ASN A 379 21.61 28.88 1.83
N ILE A 380 22.79 28.28 2.01
CA ILE A 380 22.93 26.92 2.52
C ILE A 380 22.28 26.70 3.88
N ASP A 381 22.42 27.66 4.79
CA ASP A 381 21.83 27.57 6.12
C ASP A 381 20.30 27.65 6.09
N ARG A 382 19.73 28.35 5.10
CA ARG A 382 18.28 28.38 4.88
C ARG A 382 17.78 27.05 4.31
N ILE A 383 18.41 26.57 3.24
CA ILE A 383 18.00 25.35 2.53
C ILE A 383 18.18 24.11 3.42
N LEU A 384 19.31 24.02 4.12
CA LEU A 384 19.73 22.86 4.90
C LEU A 384 19.59 23.09 6.41
N ARG A 385 18.68 23.97 6.86
CA ARG A 385 18.44 24.21 8.30
C ARG A 385 18.02 22.95 9.08
N HIS A 386 17.40 22.01 8.39
CA HIS A 386 16.92 20.74 8.95
C HIS A 386 17.91 19.58 8.74
N LEU A 387 19.10 19.85 8.18
CA LEU A 387 20.15 18.84 8.06
C LEU A 387 20.73 18.59 9.47
N PRO A 388 20.67 17.35 9.99
CA PRO A 388 21.15 17.05 11.33
C PRO A 388 22.68 17.17 11.40
N PRO A 389 23.25 17.59 12.54
CA PRO A 389 24.70 17.68 12.72
C PRO A 389 25.44 16.36 12.50
N GLY A 390 24.79 15.23 12.83
CA GLY A 390 25.30 13.87 12.64
C GLY A 390 25.22 13.33 11.20
N ALA A 391 24.88 14.16 10.21
CA ALA A 391 24.81 13.71 8.82
C ALA A 391 26.14 13.10 8.34
N LYS A 392 26.07 12.04 7.51
CA LYS A 392 27.24 11.40 6.89
C LYS A 392 28.16 12.44 6.23
N SER A 393 29.48 12.18 6.24
CA SER A 393 30.50 13.12 5.73
C SER A 393 30.21 13.63 4.30
N LYS A 394 29.69 12.77 3.41
CA LYS A 394 29.31 13.14 2.04
C LYS A 394 28.09 14.08 1.93
N TYR A 395 27.32 14.23 3.01
CA TYR A 395 26.14 15.08 3.11
C TYR A 395 26.39 16.36 3.92
N ARG A 396 27.64 16.63 4.31
CA ARG A 396 28.01 17.89 4.97
C ARG A 396 27.74 19.07 4.05
N LYS A 397 27.28 20.17 4.65
CA LYS A 397 26.88 21.41 3.96
C LYS A 397 27.88 21.83 2.87
N GLU A 398 29.17 21.88 3.20
CA GLU A 398 30.22 22.36 2.29
C GLU A 398 30.38 21.49 1.03
N LYS A 399 30.00 20.20 1.12
CA LYS A 399 30.01 19.26 -0.01
C LYS A 399 28.79 19.37 -0.93
N LEU A 400 27.78 20.12 -0.50
CA LEU A 400 26.51 20.26 -1.22
C LEU A 400 26.45 21.57 -2.02
N ILE A 401 27.38 22.49 -1.81
CA ILE A 401 27.51 23.74 -2.59
C ILE A 401 27.66 23.38 -4.08
N GLY A 402 26.89 24.05 -4.92
CA GLY A 402 26.85 23.83 -6.37
C GLY A 402 25.85 22.76 -6.82
N ARG A 403 25.28 21.96 -5.91
CA ARG A 403 24.22 21.01 -6.25
C ARG A 403 22.86 21.70 -6.33
N GLU A 404 21.97 21.19 -7.18
CA GLU A 404 20.61 21.68 -7.24
C GLU A 404 19.73 21.06 -6.15
N TRP A 405 18.77 21.85 -5.68
CA TRP A 405 17.76 21.44 -4.71
C TRP A 405 16.36 21.72 -5.25
N LEU A 406 15.42 20.85 -4.89
CA LEU A 406 14.00 20.94 -5.22
C LEU A 406 13.15 20.88 -3.96
N THR A 407 12.04 21.61 -3.96
CA THR A 407 10.92 21.40 -3.03
C THR A 407 9.65 21.17 -3.83
N PHE A 408 8.67 20.51 -3.21
CA PHE A 408 7.46 20.09 -3.89
C PHE A 408 6.23 20.73 -3.27
N LYS A 409 5.21 20.97 -4.09
CA LYS A 409 3.84 21.23 -3.65
C LYS A 409 3.26 19.99 -2.97
N GLN A 410 3.68 18.83 -3.46
CA GLN A 410 3.18 17.54 -3.05
C GLN A 410 4.14 16.42 -3.43
N THR A 411 4.40 15.52 -2.49
CA THR A 411 5.06 14.24 -2.74
C THR A 411 4.70 13.24 -1.63
N LEU A 412 4.72 11.95 -1.97
CA LEU A 412 4.65 10.85 -1.01
C LEU A 412 6.05 10.31 -0.77
N LEU A 413 6.42 10.16 0.49
CA LEU A 413 7.63 9.47 0.93
C LEU A 413 7.26 8.10 1.47
N GLU A 414 8.03 7.11 1.07
CA GLU A 414 7.93 5.73 1.52
C GLU A 414 9.27 5.27 2.07
N LEU A 415 9.31 4.90 3.35
CA LEU A 415 10.55 4.49 4.02
C LEU A 415 10.95 3.05 3.65
N ARG A 416 12.24 2.84 3.38
CA ARG A 416 12.86 1.55 3.01
C ARG A 416 14.09 1.25 3.88
N PRO A 417 13.93 0.88 5.17
CA PRO A 417 15.04 0.76 6.09
C PRO A 417 15.67 -0.63 5.96
N LYS A 418 16.39 -0.90 4.86
CA LYS A 418 16.86 -2.24 4.49
C LYS A 418 17.69 -2.95 5.56
N GLY A 419 18.48 -2.21 6.37
CA GLY A 419 19.27 -2.82 7.44
C GLY A 419 18.43 -3.32 8.63
N TYR A 420 17.28 -2.69 8.90
CA TYR A 420 16.35 -3.12 9.95
C TYR A 420 15.21 -4.02 9.43
N ILE A 421 14.67 -3.73 8.24
CA ILE A 421 13.60 -4.51 7.62
C ILE A 421 14.07 -4.94 6.23
N ARG A 422 14.36 -6.22 6.08
CA ARG A 422 14.50 -6.81 4.75
C ARG A 422 13.11 -7.10 4.20
N ARG A 423 12.88 -6.70 2.96
CA ARG A 423 11.61 -6.89 2.27
C ARG A 423 11.84 -7.68 1.00
N VAL A 424 11.18 -8.83 0.89
CA VAL A 424 11.31 -9.76 -0.23
C VAL A 424 9.93 -10.03 -0.81
N ASP A 425 9.87 -10.29 -2.11
CA ASP A 425 8.68 -10.75 -2.79
C ASP A 425 8.42 -12.20 -2.39
N GLY A 426 7.18 -12.62 -2.13
CA GLY A 426 6.94 -14.04 -1.85
C GLY A 426 5.85 -14.40 -0.85
N ALA A 427 5.12 -13.44 -0.27
CA ALA A 427 3.89 -13.73 0.47
C ALA A 427 2.72 -13.93 -0.50
N ARG A 428 2.84 -14.89 -1.41
CA ARG A 428 1.88 -15.07 -2.52
C ARG A 428 0.47 -15.32 -1.98
N MET A 429 -0.53 -14.75 -2.65
CA MET A 429 -1.95 -15.00 -2.35
C MET A 429 -2.58 -15.98 -3.35
N SER A 430 -1.80 -16.52 -4.29
CA SER A 430 -2.23 -17.49 -5.31
C SER A 430 -1.41 -18.78 -5.22
N ASP A 431 -1.26 -19.31 -4.01
CA ASP A 431 -0.66 -20.61 -3.73
C ASP A 431 -1.58 -21.47 -2.85
N LEU A 432 -1.21 -22.73 -2.65
CA LEU A 432 -1.99 -23.69 -1.86
C LEU A 432 -2.17 -23.24 -0.40
N ALA A 433 -1.14 -22.66 0.22
CA ALA A 433 -1.22 -22.23 1.61
C ALA A 433 -2.19 -21.05 1.76
N ALA A 434 -2.10 -20.06 0.88
CA ALA A 434 -2.97 -18.89 0.83
C ALA A 434 -4.43 -19.25 0.52
N ASP A 435 -4.67 -20.23 -0.37
CA ASP A 435 -6.01 -20.73 -0.72
C ASP A 435 -6.78 -21.29 0.48
N HIS A 436 -6.05 -21.73 1.49
CA HIS A 436 -6.58 -22.25 2.74
C HIS A 436 -6.36 -21.32 3.93
N ASP A 437 -5.70 -20.18 3.76
CA ASP A 437 -5.48 -19.15 4.79
C ASP A 437 -6.65 -18.17 4.85
N ARG A 438 -7.25 -18.07 6.04
CA ARG A 438 -8.36 -17.17 6.33
C ARG A 438 -7.98 -15.70 6.10
N VAL A 439 -6.75 -15.30 6.39
CA VAL A 439 -6.31 -13.91 6.19
C VAL A 439 -6.28 -13.57 4.71
N ALA A 440 -5.61 -14.40 3.89
CA ALA A 440 -5.52 -14.20 2.44
C ALA A 440 -6.90 -14.23 1.76
N ARG A 441 -7.78 -15.13 2.19
CA ARG A 441 -9.17 -15.20 1.70
C ARG A 441 -10.00 -14.00 2.15
N GLY A 442 -9.86 -13.62 3.42
CA GLY A 442 -10.61 -12.54 4.07
C GLY A 442 -10.20 -11.15 3.59
N SER A 443 -8.94 -10.95 3.22
CA SER A 443 -8.39 -9.67 2.73
C SER A 443 -9.19 -9.13 1.54
N PHE A 444 -9.81 -10.00 0.76
CA PHE A 444 -10.73 -9.61 -0.31
C PHE A 444 -11.79 -8.58 0.12
N LEU A 445 -12.40 -8.73 1.31
CA LEU A 445 -13.39 -7.75 1.79
C LEU A 445 -12.73 -6.43 2.17
N PHE A 446 -11.51 -6.47 2.71
CA PHE A 446 -10.74 -5.27 3.00
C PHE A 446 -10.41 -4.49 1.73
N ASP A 447 -9.89 -5.16 0.70
CA ASP A 447 -9.57 -4.52 -0.58
C ASP A 447 -10.82 -3.99 -1.29
N LEU A 448 -11.97 -4.67 -1.17
CA LEU A 448 -13.24 -4.12 -1.62
C LEU A 448 -13.64 -2.86 -0.84
N TRP A 449 -13.45 -2.83 0.49
CA TRP A 449 -13.77 -1.67 1.34
C TRP A 449 -13.00 -0.42 0.91
N ILE A 450 -11.69 -0.55 0.67
CA ILE A 450 -10.85 0.57 0.21
C ILE A 450 -10.82 0.72 -1.32
N ALA A 451 -11.52 -0.15 -2.06
CA ALA A 451 -11.46 -0.24 -3.51
C ALA A 451 -10.02 -0.31 -4.06
N ASN A 452 -9.16 -1.12 -3.44
CA ASN A 452 -7.84 -1.46 -3.95
C ASN A 452 -7.98 -2.40 -5.16
N ARG A 453 -7.33 -2.04 -6.26
CA ARG A 453 -7.52 -2.69 -7.57
C ARG A 453 -6.33 -3.55 -7.99
N ASP A 454 -5.20 -3.38 -7.32
CA ASP A 454 -3.92 -3.98 -7.67
C ASP A 454 -3.44 -4.87 -6.52
N ALA A 455 -4.15 -5.96 -6.24
CA ALA A 455 -3.78 -6.93 -5.21
C ALA A 455 -3.10 -8.17 -5.81
N LYS A 456 -2.21 -7.96 -6.78
CA LYS A 456 -1.36 -9.00 -7.38
C LYS A 456 -0.40 -9.57 -6.33
N ASP A 457 0.12 -10.78 -6.56
CA ASP A 457 0.96 -11.47 -5.57
C ASP A 457 2.23 -10.73 -5.19
N ASN A 458 2.87 -10.04 -6.12
CA ASN A 458 4.01 -9.19 -5.80
C ASN A 458 3.60 -7.99 -4.94
N ASN A 459 2.32 -7.61 -4.89
CA ASN A 459 1.81 -6.63 -3.96
C ASN A 459 1.70 -7.13 -2.52
N ASN A 460 2.01 -8.40 -2.27
CA ASN A 460 2.16 -8.96 -0.93
C ASN A 460 3.63 -9.26 -0.66
N LYS A 461 4.17 -8.69 0.41
CA LYS A 461 5.59 -8.82 0.75
C LYS A 461 5.81 -9.65 1.99
N SER A 462 6.93 -10.34 1.96
CA SER A 462 7.61 -10.93 3.11
C SER A 462 8.48 -9.85 3.75
N TYR A 463 8.29 -9.62 5.04
CA TYR A 463 9.04 -8.64 5.83
C TYR A 463 9.81 -9.36 6.92
N PHE A 464 11.14 -9.31 6.85
CA PHE A 464 12.04 -9.91 7.82
C PHE A 464 12.62 -8.81 8.70
N ILE A 465 12.30 -8.87 9.99
CA ILE A 465 12.78 -7.89 10.98
C ILE A 465 14.13 -8.34 11.48
N LYS A 466 15.11 -7.44 11.43
CA LYS A 466 16.50 -7.69 11.83
C LYS A 466 16.82 -7.03 13.17
N GLU A 467 17.53 -7.75 14.02
CA GLU A 467 18.17 -7.24 15.24
C GLU A 467 19.60 -7.81 15.25
N ASP A 468 20.61 -6.97 15.52
CA ASP A 468 22.02 -7.36 15.53
C ASP A 468 22.47 -8.15 14.27
N ASP A 469 22.03 -7.69 13.10
CA ASP A 469 22.30 -8.26 11.77
C ASP A 469 21.76 -9.68 11.56
N ARG A 470 20.75 -10.05 12.35
CA ARG A 470 20.07 -11.32 12.20
C ARG A 470 18.58 -11.11 12.11
N ILE A 471 17.94 -11.85 11.22
CA ILE A 471 16.49 -11.96 11.22
C ILE A 471 16.03 -12.59 12.54
N VAL A 472 15.14 -11.88 13.23
CA VAL A 472 14.49 -12.31 14.49
C VAL A 472 12.99 -12.55 14.32
N ASP A 473 12.35 -11.90 13.35
CA ASP A 473 10.90 -12.00 13.13
C ASP A 473 10.55 -11.97 11.63
N TYR A 474 9.39 -12.52 11.29
CA TYR A 474 8.89 -12.57 9.92
C TYR A 474 7.40 -12.24 9.90
N HIS A 475 7.05 -11.22 9.12
CA HIS A 475 5.67 -10.80 8.87
C HIS A 475 5.36 -10.81 7.39
N GLU A 476 4.08 -10.82 7.09
CA GLU A 476 3.54 -10.63 5.75
C GLU A 476 2.65 -9.39 5.73
N GLY A 477 2.53 -8.73 4.58
CA GLY A 477 1.69 -7.55 4.46
C GLY A 477 1.43 -7.11 3.03
N HIS A 478 0.29 -6.43 2.83
CA HIS A 478 0.01 -5.74 1.57
C HIS A 478 0.92 -4.50 1.46
N HIS A 479 1.35 -4.24 0.24
CA HIS A 479 2.28 -3.17 -0.12
C HIS A 479 1.74 -2.45 -1.38
N ASP A 480 2.21 -1.21 -1.62
CA ASP A 480 1.80 -0.38 -2.76
C ASP A 480 0.27 -0.18 -2.90
N LEU A 481 -0.40 0.13 -1.79
CA LEU A 481 -1.86 0.35 -1.73
C LEU A 481 -2.34 1.65 -2.41
N GLY A 482 -1.49 2.29 -3.23
CA GLY A 482 -1.76 3.54 -3.93
C GLY A 482 -2.84 3.43 -5.01
N LEU A 483 -3.14 2.22 -5.51
CA LEU A 483 -4.24 1.95 -6.45
C LEU A 483 -5.60 1.73 -5.78
N SER A 484 -5.88 2.54 -4.75
CA SER A 484 -7.10 2.49 -3.93
C SER A 484 -8.01 3.72 -4.12
N LEU A 485 -9.21 3.66 -3.54
CA LEU A 485 -10.15 4.78 -3.38
C LEU A 485 -10.49 5.52 -4.70
N GLY A 486 -10.69 4.78 -5.78
CA GLY A 486 -11.02 5.35 -7.08
C GLY A 486 -11.49 4.31 -8.12
N PRO A 487 -11.86 4.76 -9.33
CA PRO A 487 -12.28 3.90 -10.44
C PRO A 487 -11.06 3.20 -11.07
N LEU A 488 -11.27 2.24 -11.97
CA LEU A 488 -10.24 1.33 -12.49
C LEU A 488 -8.89 1.96 -12.88
N LEU A 489 -8.87 3.17 -13.46
CA LEU A 489 -7.65 3.80 -14.00
C LEU A 489 -7.17 5.04 -13.22
N GLN A 490 -7.81 5.38 -12.11
CA GLN A 490 -7.48 6.59 -11.34
C GLN A 490 -7.59 6.33 -9.85
N SER A 491 -6.64 6.82 -9.08
CA SER A 491 -6.65 6.73 -7.62
C SER A 491 -7.14 8.02 -6.94
N GLY A 492 -7.83 7.85 -5.81
CA GLY A 492 -8.29 8.97 -4.99
C GLY A 492 -9.36 9.85 -5.61
N VAL A 493 -10.13 9.36 -6.59
CA VAL A 493 -11.28 10.08 -7.17
C VAL A 493 -12.48 9.87 -6.24
N LEU A 494 -12.57 10.68 -5.19
CA LEU A 494 -13.53 10.47 -4.09
C LEU A 494 -14.99 10.48 -4.53
N ASN A 495 -15.34 11.24 -5.55
CA ASN A 495 -16.72 11.26 -6.10
C ASN A 495 -17.10 9.93 -6.75
N ALA A 496 -16.12 9.17 -7.25
CA ALA A 496 -16.32 7.86 -7.85
C ALA A 496 -16.27 6.71 -6.82
N VAL A 497 -16.09 7.01 -5.53
CA VAL A 497 -16.09 6.02 -4.45
C VAL A 497 -17.56 5.75 -4.06
N PRO A 498 -18.17 4.62 -4.47
CA PRO A 498 -19.58 4.35 -4.16
C PRO A 498 -19.82 4.15 -2.65
N THR A 499 -21.04 4.45 -2.20
CA THR A 499 -21.55 4.21 -0.84
C THR A 499 -22.88 3.46 -0.87
N GLY A 500 -23.37 3.02 0.30
CA GLY A 500 -24.69 2.40 0.42
C GLY A 500 -24.91 1.20 -0.52
N THR A 501 -26.01 1.20 -1.25
CA THR A 501 -26.34 0.12 -2.21
C THR A 501 -25.46 0.12 -3.46
N ASP A 502 -24.85 1.24 -3.80
CA ASP A 502 -23.92 1.32 -4.92
C ASP A 502 -22.56 0.76 -4.55
N PHE A 503 -22.20 0.76 -3.27
CA PHE A 503 -21.02 0.05 -2.80
C PHE A 503 -21.22 -1.47 -2.80
N ALA A 504 -22.33 -1.92 -2.21
CA ALA A 504 -22.64 -3.35 -2.12
C ALA A 504 -24.15 -3.60 -2.16
N ARG A 505 -24.58 -4.50 -3.05
CA ARG A 505 -25.99 -4.89 -3.21
C ARG A 505 -26.18 -6.40 -3.31
N LYS A 506 -27.38 -6.87 -3.00
CA LYS A 506 -27.75 -8.28 -3.21
C LYS A 506 -27.72 -8.57 -4.71
N GLY A 507 -27.08 -9.66 -5.12
CA GLY A 507 -27.19 -10.16 -6.49
C GLY A 507 -28.62 -10.62 -6.82
N LEU A 508 -28.93 -10.78 -8.10
CA LEU A 508 -30.28 -11.13 -8.60
C LEU A 508 -30.91 -12.35 -7.89
N LEU A 509 -30.12 -13.41 -7.65
CA LEU A 509 -30.58 -14.62 -6.97
C LEU A 509 -30.51 -14.54 -5.43
N GLY A 510 -30.06 -13.40 -4.88
CA GLY A 510 -29.87 -13.20 -3.44
C GLY A 510 -28.75 -14.03 -2.80
N ARG A 511 -28.01 -14.87 -3.52
CA ARG A 511 -26.98 -15.76 -2.96
C ARG A 511 -25.59 -15.12 -2.82
N LYS A 512 -25.40 -13.92 -3.35
CA LYS A 512 -24.12 -13.20 -3.32
C LYS A 512 -24.34 -11.72 -3.01
N TRP A 513 -23.38 -11.10 -2.37
CA TRP A 513 -23.22 -9.65 -2.42
C TRP A 513 -22.45 -9.28 -3.69
N ARG A 514 -22.77 -8.14 -4.30
CA ARG A 514 -22.16 -7.64 -5.53
C ARG A 514 -21.58 -6.27 -5.29
N PHE A 515 -20.32 -6.10 -5.65
CA PHE A 515 -19.53 -4.87 -5.50
C PHE A 515 -19.13 -4.38 -6.90
N PRO A 516 -19.68 -3.26 -7.40
CA PRO A 516 -19.36 -2.72 -8.72
C PRO A 516 -18.02 -1.95 -8.69
N ILE A 517 -16.97 -2.63 -8.26
CA ILE A 517 -15.59 -2.11 -8.19
C ILE A 517 -14.81 -2.79 -9.31
N GLY A 518 -13.96 -2.07 -10.05
CA GLY A 518 -13.08 -2.69 -11.03
C GLY A 518 -11.83 -3.23 -10.35
N LEU A 519 -11.53 -4.53 -10.45
CA LEU A 519 -10.29 -5.11 -9.91
C LEU A 519 -9.43 -5.55 -11.09
N ILE A 520 -8.18 -5.10 -11.15
CA ILE A 520 -7.23 -5.48 -12.20
C ILE A 520 -6.75 -6.90 -11.91
N PHE A 521 -6.40 -7.16 -10.65
CA PHE A 521 -5.87 -8.44 -10.18
C PHE A 521 -6.75 -9.04 -9.09
N LYS A 522 -6.85 -10.38 -9.11
CA LYS A 522 -7.51 -11.19 -8.09
C LYS A 522 -6.66 -12.42 -7.82
N PRO A 523 -6.08 -12.53 -6.62
CA PRO A 523 -5.45 -13.75 -6.18
C PRO A 523 -6.42 -14.92 -6.13
N ASP A 524 -5.88 -16.13 -6.27
CA ASP A 524 -6.69 -17.36 -6.22
C ASP A 524 -7.35 -17.54 -4.84
N ALA A 525 -6.70 -17.12 -3.74
CA ALA A 525 -7.28 -17.18 -2.39
C ALA A 525 -8.63 -16.43 -2.28
N TRP A 526 -8.81 -15.33 -3.02
CA TRP A 526 -10.07 -14.58 -3.01
C TRP A 526 -11.23 -15.33 -3.66
N LEU A 527 -10.93 -16.20 -4.62
CA LEU A 527 -11.91 -17.06 -5.27
C LEU A 527 -12.44 -18.15 -4.33
N ASN A 528 -11.61 -18.51 -3.34
CA ASN A 528 -11.88 -19.54 -2.33
C ASN A 528 -12.52 -18.99 -1.04
N ALA A 529 -12.69 -17.67 -0.93
CA ALA A 529 -13.30 -17.06 0.25
C ALA A 529 -14.74 -17.55 0.51
N THR A 530 -14.99 -17.98 1.75
CA THR A 530 -16.33 -18.38 2.21
C THR A 530 -17.07 -17.22 2.85
N TRP A 531 -18.34 -17.43 3.19
CA TRP A 531 -19.09 -16.45 3.96
C TRP A 531 -18.44 -16.18 5.32
N SER A 532 -17.90 -17.23 5.96
CA SER A 532 -17.26 -17.15 7.28
C SER A 532 -16.01 -16.27 7.26
N ASP A 533 -15.17 -16.37 6.22
CA ASP A 533 -13.97 -15.52 6.11
C ASP A 533 -14.34 -14.05 5.91
N MET A 534 -15.37 -13.79 5.09
CA MET A 534 -15.85 -12.43 4.85
C MET A 534 -16.45 -11.83 6.13
N LYS A 535 -17.21 -12.63 6.89
CA LYS A 535 -17.75 -12.21 8.19
C LYS A 535 -16.63 -11.95 9.20
N TRP A 536 -15.61 -12.79 9.24
CA TRP A 536 -14.43 -12.63 10.08
C TRP A 536 -13.69 -11.32 9.77
N MET A 537 -13.50 -10.98 8.48
CA MET A 537 -12.91 -9.69 8.09
C MET A 537 -13.85 -8.52 8.40
N ALA A 538 -15.17 -8.69 8.26
CA ALA A 538 -16.14 -7.68 8.65
C ALA A 538 -16.03 -7.35 10.16
N ASP A 539 -15.81 -8.34 11.02
CA ASP A 539 -15.58 -8.15 12.46
C ASP A 539 -14.25 -7.43 12.79
N ARG A 540 -13.37 -7.22 11.80
CA ARG A 540 -12.15 -6.41 11.93
C ARG A 540 -12.32 -5.00 11.41
N ILE A 541 -13.05 -4.86 10.31
CA ILE A 541 -13.33 -3.57 9.68
C ILE A 541 -14.35 -2.78 10.51
N VAL A 542 -15.49 -3.37 10.87
CA VAL A 542 -16.63 -2.65 11.47
C VAL A 542 -16.31 -1.99 12.82
N PRO A 543 -15.53 -2.61 13.73
CA PRO A 543 -15.20 -1.98 15.02
C PRO A 543 -14.16 -0.86 14.96
N ILE A 544 -13.55 -0.56 13.80
CA ILE A 544 -12.65 0.59 13.66
C ILE A 544 -13.45 1.86 13.96
N ARG A 545 -13.00 2.61 14.96
CA ARG A 545 -13.73 3.74 15.55
C ARG A 545 -13.67 4.98 14.67
N GLU A 546 -14.60 5.91 14.86
CA GLU A 546 -14.61 7.17 14.11
C GLU A 546 -13.25 7.90 14.21
N ARG A 547 -12.71 8.02 15.43
CA ARG A 547 -11.41 8.67 15.67
C ARG A 547 -10.28 8.04 14.86
N GLU A 548 -10.25 6.71 14.76
CA GLU A 548 -9.21 5.96 14.05
C GLU A 548 -9.32 6.16 12.53
N VAL A 549 -10.54 6.18 11.98
CA VAL A 549 -10.75 6.50 10.57
C VAL A 549 -10.35 7.95 10.27
N ARG A 550 -10.67 8.90 11.16
CA ARG A 550 -10.25 10.31 11.01
C ARG A 550 -8.74 10.45 11.07
N GLU A 551 -8.06 9.74 11.98
CA GLU A 551 -6.61 9.72 12.07
C GLU A 551 -5.97 9.17 10.78
N ALA A 552 -6.52 8.06 10.24
CA ALA A 552 -6.08 7.52 8.96
C ALA A 552 -6.29 8.52 7.82
N VAL A 553 -7.47 9.15 7.72
CA VAL A 553 -7.78 10.15 6.68
C VAL A 553 -6.92 11.40 6.79
N ALA A 554 -6.57 11.84 7.99
CA ALA A 554 -5.70 13.01 8.20
C ALA A 554 -4.29 12.83 7.62
N THR A 555 -3.86 11.58 7.37
CA THR A 555 -2.58 11.30 6.70
C THR A 555 -2.54 11.74 5.23
N THR A 556 -3.71 11.95 4.58
CA THR A 556 -3.80 12.47 3.19
C THR A 556 -3.21 13.86 3.02
N LYS A 557 -3.23 14.67 4.09
CA LYS A 557 -2.97 16.12 4.05
C LYS A 557 -3.84 16.88 3.04
N TRP A 558 -4.97 16.32 2.63
CA TRP A 558 -5.96 17.02 1.82
C TRP A 558 -6.61 18.18 2.60
N PRO A 559 -7.30 19.11 1.94
CA PRO A 559 -8.15 20.08 2.62
C PRO A 559 -9.20 19.38 3.51
N ASP A 560 -9.58 20.01 4.61
CA ASP A 560 -10.55 19.50 5.57
C ASP A 560 -11.87 19.02 4.95
N PHE A 561 -12.42 19.73 3.98
CA PHE A 561 -13.65 19.33 3.28
C PHE A 561 -13.48 18.04 2.46
N SER A 562 -12.30 17.83 1.87
CA SER A 562 -11.97 16.60 1.12
C SER A 562 -11.73 15.43 2.07
N GLN A 563 -11.10 15.71 3.22
CA GLN A 563 -10.97 14.73 4.30
C GLN A 563 -12.34 14.30 4.82
N GLU A 564 -13.27 15.24 5.05
CA GLU A 564 -14.62 14.93 5.52
C GLU A 564 -15.40 14.10 4.51
N ALA A 565 -15.28 14.41 3.22
CA ALA A 565 -15.88 13.60 2.15
C ALA A 565 -15.33 12.16 2.18
N LEU A 566 -14.00 11.96 2.22
CA LEU A 566 -13.41 10.63 2.30
C LEU A 566 -13.83 9.89 3.58
N PHE A 567 -13.81 10.56 4.73
CA PHE A 567 -14.25 10.00 6.00
C PHE A 567 -15.69 9.49 5.90
N TYR A 568 -16.62 10.30 5.38
CA TYR A 568 -17.99 9.89 5.12
C TYR A 568 -18.06 8.64 4.24
N LYS A 569 -17.35 8.61 3.10
CA LYS A 569 -17.39 7.47 2.17
C LYS A 569 -16.90 6.18 2.84
N LEU A 570 -15.79 6.25 3.57
CA LEU A 570 -15.23 5.09 4.30
C LEU A 570 -16.20 4.57 5.37
N ARG A 571 -16.77 5.47 6.18
CA ARG A 571 -17.75 5.13 7.22
C ARG A 571 -19.03 4.57 6.62
N ALA A 572 -19.52 5.12 5.50
CA ALA A 572 -20.73 4.65 4.85
C ALA A 572 -20.55 3.23 4.28
N ARG A 573 -19.37 2.93 3.73
CA ARG A 573 -19.03 1.56 3.32
C ARG A 573 -18.88 0.61 4.51
N GLN A 574 -18.23 1.06 5.59
CA GLN A 574 -18.08 0.27 6.81
C GLN A 574 -19.45 -0.05 7.44
N TYR A 575 -20.36 0.92 7.51
CA TYR A 575 -21.74 0.71 7.94
C TYR A 575 -22.46 -0.28 7.02
N ARG A 576 -22.27 -0.15 5.70
CA ARG A 576 -22.84 -1.10 4.74
C ARG A 576 -22.33 -2.53 4.94
N ILE A 577 -21.04 -2.70 5.23
CA ILE A 577 -20.46 -4.00 5.60
C ILE A 577 -21.14 -4.52 6.88
N ALA A 578 -21.36 -3.66 7.88
CA ALA A 578 -22.06 -4.04 9.10
C ALA A 578 -23.49 -4.55 8.83
N GLU A 579 -24.25 -3.88 7.95
CA GLU A 579 -25.58 -4.33 7.53
C GLU A 579 -25.53 -5.68 6.78
N MET A 580 -24.55 -5.85 5.88
CA MET A 580 -24.41 -7.05 5.06
C MET A 580 -24.24 -8.33 5.90
N TYR A 581 -23.60 -8.19 7.05
CA TYR A 581 -23.20 -9.27 7.94
C TYR A 581 -23.93 -9.26 9.28
N GLY A 582 -24.90 -8.37 9.47
CA GLY A 582 -25.74 -8.32 10.68
C GLY A 582 -24.97 -7.95 11.95
N ILE A 583 -23.98 -7.07 11.85
CA ILE A 583 -23.12 -6.62 12.98
C ILE A 583 -23.14 -5.10 13.17
N THR A 584 -24.29 -4.48 12.94
CA THR A 584 -24.47 -3.03 13.12
C THR A 584 -24.30 -2.59 14.58
N ASP A 585 -24.43 -3.51 15.54
CA ASP A 585 -24.16 -3.29 16.96
C ASP A 585 -22.66 -3.07 17.26
N GLN A 586 -21.76 -3.53 16.39
CA GLN A 586 -20.32 -3.31 16.50
C GLN A 586 -19.87 -1.98 15.85
N PHE A 587 -20.76 -1.29 15.13
CA PHE A 587 -20.43 -0.03 14.46
C PHE A 587 -20.47 1.14 15.45
N ASP A 588 -19.40 1.93 15.47
CA ASP A 588 -19.25 3.08 16.37
C ASP A 588 -20.12 4.28 15.92
N GLY A 589 -21.29 4.47 16.53
CA GLY A 589 -22.14 5.64 16.30
C GLY A 589 -23.30 5.42 15.32
N ALA A 590 -23.90 6.53 14.85
CA ALA A 590 -25.06 6.49 13.97
C ALA A 590 -24.67 6.24 12.50
N PRO A 591 -25.60 5.75 11.65
CA PRO A 591 -25.37 5.65 10.22
C PRO A 591 -24.89 7.00 9.67
N PRO A 592 -23.78 7.03 8.91
CA PRO A 592 -23.16 8.28 8.49
C PRO A 592 -24.05 8.99 7.46
N THR A 593 -24.24 10.30 7.65
CA THR A 593 -24.97 11.18 6.74
C THR A 593 -24.01 11.85 5.77
N SER A 594 -24.45 12.06 4.52
CA SER A 594 -23.66 12.77 3.52
C SER A 594 -23.41 14.22 3.95
N PRO A 595 -22.16 14.70 4.00
CA PRO A 595 -21.87 16.06 4.38
C PRO A 595 -22.22 17.04 3.24
N SER A 596 -22.61 18.26 3.62
CA SER A 596 -22.66 19.41 2.72
C SER A 596 -21.87 20.55 3.36
N ILE A 597 -20.80 20.99 2.70
CA ILE A 597 -19.85 21.95 3.22
C ILE A 597 -19.79 23.11 2.24
N GLY A 598 -20.09 24.31 2.72
CA GLY A 598 -19.98 25.52 1.94
C GLY A 598 -19.19 26.59 2.67
N ILE A 599 -18.54 27.46 1.91
CA ILE A 599 -17.76 28.58 2.41
C ILE A 599 -18.32 29.89 1.87
N SER A 600 -18.15 30.94 2.66
CA SER A 600 -18.51 32.29 2.27
C SER A 600 -17.28 32.99 1.69
N LEU A 601 -17.45 33.59 0.51
CA LEU A 601 -16.45 34.39 -0.20
C LEU A 601 -17.08 35.75 -0.53
N ALA A 602 -17.83 36.30 0.43
CA ALA A 602 -18.71 37.44 0.18
C ALA A 602 -17.93 38.75 -0.01
N ASP A 603 -16.77 38.86 0.65
CA ASP A 603 -15.91 40.04 0.65
C ASP A 603 -14.42 39.66 0.72
N THR A 604 -13.55 40.67 0.58
CA THR A 604 -12.10 40.48 0.61
C THR A 604 -11.59 39.90 1.94
N ALA A 605 -12.18 40.27 3.08
CA ALA A 605 -11.71 39.75 4.36
C ALA A 605 -11.99 38.24 4.50
N GLU A 606 -13.11 37.76 3.97
CA GLU A 606 -13.41 36.33 3.90
C GLU A 606 -12.48 35.58 2.93
N ILE A 607 -12.20 36.17 1.76
CA ILE A 607 -11.25 35.62 0.79
C ILE A 607 -9.87 35.47 1.43
N ASP A 608 -9.35 36.54 2.04
CA ASP A 608 -8.02 36.53 2.68
C ASP A 608 -7.97 35.51 3.84
N ARG A 609 -9.08 35.32 4.55
CA ARG A 609 -9.19 34.30 5.61
C ARG A 609 -9.10 32.89 5.03
N VAL A 610 -9.78 32.63 3.92
CA VAL A 610 -9.73 31.33 3.23
C VAL A 610 -8.34 31.08 2.65
N GLU A 611 -7.73 32.08 2.01
CA GLU A 611 -6.36 31.98 1.51
C GLU A 611 -5.37 31.65 2.62
N ARG A 612 -5.46 32.32 3.78
CA ARG A 612 -4.63 31.97 4.94
C ARG A 612 -4.92 30.58 5.49
N ALA A 613 -6.19 30.18 5.58
CA ALA A 613 -6.60 28.89 6.14
C ALA A 613 -6.08 27.70 5.31
N TYR A 614 -6.04 27.85 3.99
CA TYR A 614 -5.50 26.83 3.08
C TYR A 614 -4.09 27.15 2.55
N GLU A 615 -3.44 28.14 3.16
CA GLU A 615 -2.08 28.56 2.86
C GLU A 615 -1.83 28.79 1.34
N LEU A 616 -2.76 29.50 0.71
CA LEU A 616 -2.71 29.92 -0.69
C LEU A 616 -1.91 31.23 -0.83
N PRO A 617 -1.32 31.51 -2.01
CA PRO A 617 -0.74 32.82 -2.29
C PRO A 617 -1.77 33.93 -2.15
N GLU A 618 -1.37 35.03 -1.53
CA GLU A 618 -2.24 36.21 -1.33
C GLU A 618 -2.79 36.72 -2.67
N GLY A 619 -4.11 36.89 -2.75
CA GLY A 619 -4.82 37.37 -3.94
C GLY A 619 -5.13 36.30 -4.99
N SER A 620 -4.56 35.10 -4.90
CA SER A 620 -4.75 34.04 -5.91
C SER A 620 -6.21 33.58 -6.04
N LEU A 621 -6.95 33.51 -4.93
CA LEU A 621 -8.37 33.16 -4.97
C LEU A 621 -9.19 34.33 -5.51
N LYS A 622 -8.84 35.56 -5.15
CA LYS A 622 -9.49 36.76 -5.68
C LYS A 622 -9.35 36.86 -7.20
N ASP A 623 -8.18 36.57 -7.72
CA ASP A 623 -7.92 36.57 -9.17
C ASP A 623 -8.74 35.49 -9.88
N GLU A 624 -8.83 34.28 -9.32
CA GLU A 624 -9.67 33.21 -9.86
C GLU A 624 -11.16 33.58 -9.85
N LEU A 625 -11.65 34.18 -8.75
CA LEU A 625 -13.02 34.68 -8.66
C LEU A 625 -13.32 35.75 -9.72
N ALA A 626 -12.37 36.67 -9.96
CA ALA A 626 -12.50 37.71 -10.96
C ALA A 626 -12.54 37.13 -12.39
N LEU A 627 -11.70 36.13 -12.68
CA LEU A 627 -11.70 35.42 -13.96
C LEU A 627 -13.05 34.77 -14.26
N ARG A 628 -13.76 34.30 -13.23
CA ARG A 628 -15.09 33.67 -13.34
C ARG A 628 -16.25 34.66 -13.33
N GLY A 629 -15.98 35.96 -13.17
CA GLY A 629 -17.00 37.01 -13.11
C GLY A 629 -17.91 36.91 -11.87
N TRP A 630 -17.46 36.25 -10.81
CA TRP A 630 -18.26 36.08 -9.60
C TRP A 630 -18.33 37.38 -8.79
N GLN A 631 -19.52 37.64 -8.25
CA GLN A 631 -19.88 38.93 -7.65
C GLN A 631 -19.74 38.89 -6.11
N PRO A 632 -19.60 40.06 -5.45
CA PRO A 632 -19.67 40.15 -3.99
C PRO A 632 -20.93 39.47 -3.43
N GLY A 633 -20.79 38.80 -2.29
CA GLY A 633 -21.83 37.95 -1.70
C GLY A 633 -21.84 36.49 -2.18
N TYR A 634 -20.86 36.09 -3.01
CA TYR A 634 -20.72 34.71 -3.48
C TYR A 634 -20.48 33.72 -2.34
N ARG A 635 -21.13 32.56 -2.44
CA ARG A 635 -20.92 31.40 -1.56
C ARG A 635 -20.67 30.19 -2.43
N GLU A 636 -19.71 29.38 -2.01
CA GLU A 636 -19.30 28.20 -2.73
C GLU A 636 -19.68 26.95 -1.95
N ASN A 637 -20.23 25.95 -2.64
CA ASN A 637 -20.39 24.61 -2.07
C ASN A 637 -19.16 23.80 -2.45
N LEU A 638 -18.33 23.48 -1.46
CA LEU A 638 -17.13 22.65 -1.66
C LEU A 638 -17.48 21.17 -1.68
N VAL A 639 -18.47 20.79 -0.87
CA VAL A 639 -19.04 19.44 -0.83
C VAL A 639 -20.55 19.54 -0.83
N LEU A 640 -21.22 18.79 -1.70
CA LEU A 640 -22.68 18.64 -1.72
C LEU A 640 -23.01 17.15 -1.72
N ASP A 641 -23.80 16.71 -0.75
CA ASP A 641 -24.17 15.29 -0.60
C ASP A 641 -22.99 14.31 -0.61
N GLY A 642 -21.86 14.73 -0.02
CA GLY A 642 -20.62 13.95 0.04
C GLY A 642 -19.84 13.89 -1.28
N GLU A 643 -20.20 14.70 -2.28
CA GLU A 643 -19.44 14.88 -3.51
C GLU A 643 -18.69 16.22 -3.48
N ILE A 644 -17.41 16.18 -3.81
CA ILE A 644 -16.53 17.35 -3.87
C ILE A 644 -16.81 18.09 -5.18
N ALA A 645 -16.95 19.41 -5.13
CA ALA A 645 -17.14 20.22 -6.34
C ALA A 645 -15.98 20.07 -7.34
N SER A 646 -16.28 20.20 -8.62
CA SER A 646 -15.26 20.17 -9.67
C SER A 646 -14.39 21.44 -9.65
N CYS A 647 -13.24 21.42 -10.35
CA CYS A 647 -12.47 22.64 -10.58
C CYS A 647 -13.29 23.71 -11.32
N GLN A 648 -14.21 23.30 -12.19
CA GLN A 648 -15.04 24.20 -12.99
C GLN A 648 -16.15 24.82 -12.13
N ASP A 649 -16.60 24.12 -11.11
CA ASP A 649 -17.68 24.59 -10.22
C ASP A 649 -17.17 25.31 -8.97
N SER A 650 -15.88 25.21 -8.64
CA SER A 650 -15.30 25.86 -7.46
C SER A 650 -13.99 26.61 -7.74
N ALA A 651 -13.97 27.92 -7.42
CA ALA A 651 -12.76 28.73 -7.51
C ALA A 651 -11.74 28.29 -6.47
N LEU A 652 -12.16 28.02 -5.23
CA LEU A 652 -11.22 27.56 -4.21
C LEU A 652 -10.55 26.24 -4.61
N ILE A 653 -11.30 25.28 -5.14
CA ILE A 653 -10.75 24.00 -5.59
C ILE A 653 -9.79 24.20 -6.76
N ALA A 654 -10.12 25.05 -7.73
CA ALA A 654 -9.21 25.38 -8.82
C ALA A 654 -7.89 26.00 -8.32
N THR A 655 -7.96 26.99 -7.42
CA THR A 655 -6.78 27.61 -6.80
C THR A 655 -5.97 26.59 -5.99
N LEU A 656 -6.63 25.72 -5.22
CA LEU A 656 -5.98 24.66 -4.47
C LEU A 656 -5.24 23.67 -5.37
N VAL A 657 -5.84 23.25 -6.48
CA VAL A 657 -5.20 22.32 -7.43
C VAL A 657 -3.98 22.98 -8.08
N ALA A 658 -4.08 24.26 -8.46
CA ALA A 658 -2.97 24.99 -9.09
C ALA A 658 -1.76 25.16 -8.15
N HIS A 659 -2.01 25.45 -6.86
CA HIS A 659 -0.97 25.88 -5.92
C HIS A 659 -0.55 24.82 -4.90
N ARG A 660 -1.40 23.85 -4.56
CA ARG A 660 -1.18 22.89 -3.46
C ARG A 660 -1.33 21.43 -3.86
N TYR A 661 -2.36 21.10 -4.64
CA TYR A 661 -2.74 19.72 -4.94
C TYR A 661 -2.75 19.44 -6.45
N PRO A 662 -1.58 19.48 -7.12
CA PRO A 662 -1.50 19.30 -8.58
C PRO A 662 -1.98 17.92 -9.06
N SER A 663 -2.03 16.91 -8.18
CA SER A 663 -2.66 15.62 -8.49
C SER A 663 -4.19 15.68 -8.57
N GLY A 664 -4.81 16.76 -8.09
CA GLY A 664 -6.25 16.99 -8.10
C GLY A 664 -6.97 16.67 -6.78
N LEU A 665 -8.25 17.07 -6.67
CA LEU A 665 -9.12 16.83 -5.52
C LEU A 665 -10.37 16.01 -5.92
N SER A 666 -11.28 16.60 -6.70
CA SER A 666 -12.47 15.91 -7.24
C SER A 666 -12.16 15.14 -8.51
N GLU A 667 -11.49 15.79 -9.46
CA GLU A 667 -10.81 15.14 -10.57
C GLU A 667 -9.37 14.86 -10.21
N ARG A 668 -8.81 13.75 -10.70
CA ARG A 668 -7.45 13.32 -10.40
C ARG A 668 -6.67 13.09 -11.68
N TYR A 669 -5.37 13.23 -11.57
CA TYR A 669 -4.42 12.81 -12.60
C TYR A 669 -4.81 11.44 -13.19
N ASN A 670 -4.81 11.34 -14.53
CA ASN A 670 -5.21 10.12 -15.24
C ASN A 670 -4.05 9.56 -16.06
N ARG A 671 -3.58 8.37 -15.69
CA ARG A 671 -2.48 7.67 -16.37
C ARG A 671 -2.77 7.43 -17.86
N GLY A 672 -4.02 7.18 -18.21
CA GLY A 672 -4.44 6.95 -19.59
C GLY A 672 -4.34 8.19 -20.50
N ARG A 673 -4.17 9.39 -19.94
CA ARG A 673 -4.10 10.66 -20.69
C ARG A 673 -2.69 11.24 -20.80
N LYS A 674 -1.64 10.42 -20.70
CA LYS A 674 -0.22 10.86 -20.81
C LYS A 674 0.11 12.07 -19.93
N GLY A 675 -0.35 12.01 -18.69
CA GLY A 675 0.04 12.93 -17.65
C GLY A 675 -0.31 14.39 -17.75
N THR A 676 -1.40 14.72 -18.44
CA THR A 676 -2.07 16.00 -18.22
C THR A 676 -2.65 16.06 -16.79
N PRO A 677 -2.33 17.09 -16.00
CA PRO A 677 -3.05 17.41 -14.77
C PRO A 677 -4.57 17.56 -15.03
N PRO A 678 -5.41 17.55 -13.99
CA PRO A 678 -6.82 17.89 -14.14
C PRO A 678 -6.98 19.23 -14.87
N ASP A 679 -7.85 19.27 -15.87
CA ASP A 679 -8.09 20.47 -16.65
C ASP A 679 -9.02 21.42 -15.88
N CYS A 680 -8.42 22.25 -15.03
CA CYS A 680 -9.11 23.33 -14.35
C CYS A 680 -9.26 24.59 -15.24
N SER A 681 -8.87 24.52 -16.52
CA SER A 681 -8.81 25.64 -17.46
C SER A 681 -10.01 25.72 -18.42
N ALA A 682 -10.96 24.79 -18.36
CA ALA A 682 -12.22 24.87 -19.09
C ALA A 682 -13.01 26.11 -18.63
N ARG A 683 -12.89 27.19 -19.41
CA ARG A 683 -13.51 28.52 -19.25
C ARG A 683 -14.75 28.65 -20.11
#